data_AF-A0A814UQZ2-F1
#
_entry.id   AF-A0A814UQZ2-F1
#
_cell.length_a   1.000
_cell.length_b   1.000
_cell.length_c   1.000
_cell.angle_alpha   90.00
_cell.angle_beta   90.00
_cell.angle_gamma   90.00
#
_symmetry.space_group_name_H-M   'P 1'
#
loop_
_entity.id
_entity.type
_entity.pdbx_description
1 polymer ?
#
loop_
_entity_poly.entity_id
_entity_poly.type
_entity_poly.pdbx_seq_one_letter_code
_entity_poly.pdbx_strand_id
1 'polypeptide(L)'
;MSVTTTNFNTDILRDLTFDVLSGIANDPTKFDEFNDAYINKIHERTDGDDLKRYTRDIYEKILSLQTVQVNTGVQLKDTFHEKIVIIYFWTFSDIHSSNMLQKIIGIDKRYSNSGATIIGVHSPKYEHEKNKSNVRHAIEEQSLPFTVANDNGLQVWKQVGCQIYPTVLVFGPDAYPIFIFEGENHVQHLEAFLPPILTHYKSSVHATPSGSLSIKTSPEDMITNVVKSPTFTYPSHLCITSNGQLCISFAGSNQLILCEVDGKVVEVVGNGHPGMADGEVQQAEFDSPHGLVEFNGCIYIADTNNHAIRVFDPNSRRVLTLIGTGRLGNDKVGGLKRSQQPIASPWDLCITESPFDHKTVLLISMAGQHQIWAYAFEETQWWNDVVIQKNSCCAIIGSGVEENRNGSEPMSVCLAAPRGICNGVMNGQPVLFIADSNSSSIRVVTLKDGNVANLIGGDADPTNLSAFGDLDGSGYSAKLQHPVGVAFHYPTSQLYITDTFNNKLKYIDMKSLVCSSYFVTDTDTKKQRGETNSAKFSEPYGLAIFDHFMYVADKNNSHIKRIDLNHRTIVRCRFDLRETLNEERTFGSKQAYLTITLPETFQLRENNGGTWSIEDEDGFKICDGDLMRHASDQILLDYIPRDKQVAQLKYELMVCEDDKCSMVNGEVQPINQTDSIVEFVIKVDQTETSSN
;
A
#
# COMPACT_ATOMS: atom_id res chain seq x y z
N MET A 1 -8.64 59.41 -2.16
CA MET A 1 -9.44 58.33 -2.79
C MET A 1 -8.58 57.09 -2.79
N SER A 2 -8.69 56.29 -1.72
CA SER A 2 -8.04 55.00 -1.59
C SER A 2 -8.87 53.98 -2.36
N VAL A 3 -8.34 53.48 -3.47
CA VAL A 3 -8.89 52.31 -4.14
C VAL A 3 -8.64 51.13 -3.21
N THR A 4 -9.68 50.71 -2.51
CA THR A 4 -9.74 49.42 -1.84
C THR A 4 -9.64 48.35 -2.93
N THR A 5 -8.46 47.76 -3.10
CA THR A 5 -8.29 46.48 -3.79
C THR A 5 -9.10 45.45 -3.01
N THR A 6 -10.31 45.15 -3.48
CA THR A 6 -11.05 43.96 -3.11
C THR A 6 -10.22 42.77 -3.56
N ASN A 7 -9.43 42.20 -2.65
CA ASN A 7 -8.74 40.94 -2.89
C ASN A 7 -9.81 39.89 -3.21
N PHE A 8 -9.80 39.40 -4.45
CA PHE A 8 -10.49 38.16 -4.77
C PHE A 8 -10.00 37.09 -3.79
N ASN A 9 -10.91 36.57 -2.97
CA ASN A 9 -10.64 35.49 -2.06
C ASN A 9 -11.28 34.23 -2.66
N THR A 10 -10.50 33.16 -2.80
CA THR A 10 -10.96 31.86 -3.31
C THR A 10 -12.15 31.30 -2.56
N ASP A 11 -12.50 31.86 -1.41
CA ASP A 11 -13.76 31.61 -0.69
C ASP A 11 -15.01 31.75 -1.58
N ILE A 12 -15.02 32.69 -2.53
CA ILE A 12 -16.11 32.79 -3.50
C ILE A 12 -16.16 31.55 -4.39
N LEU A 13 -15.01 31.03 -4.85
CA LEU A 13 -14.96 29.80 -5.63
C LEU A 13 -15.37 28.58 -4.80
N ARG A 14 -15.03 28.54 -3.52
CA ARG A 14 -15.45 27.46 -2.59
C ARG A 14 -16.95 27.44 -2.42
N ASP A 15 -17.55 28.59 -2.06
CA ASP A 15 -19.01 28.72 -1.89
C ASP A 15 -19.75 28.29 -3.15
N LEU A 16 -19.27 28.73 -4.31
CA LEU A 16 -19.91 28.41 -5.58
C LEU A 16 -19.70 26.96 -5.99
N THR A 17 -18.52 26.39 -5.73
CA THR A 17 -18.27 24.95 -6.00
C THR A 17 -19.19 24.10 -5.12
N PHE A 18 -19.38 24.48 -3.85
CA PHE A 18 -20.30 23.82 -2.93
C PHE A 18 -21.76 23.90 -3.41
N ASP A 19 -22.22 25.07 -3.84
CA ASP A 19 -23.56 25.28 -4.41
C ASP A 19 -23.80 24.38 -5.63
N VAL A 20 -22.81 24.32 -6.55
CA VAL A 20 -22.90 23.51 -7.77
C VAL A 20 -22.88 22.02 -7.45
N LEU A 21 -21.98 21.56 -6.59
CA LEU A 21 -21.93 20.16 -6.15
C LEU A 21 -23.26 19.74 -5.51
N SER A 22 -23.84 20.59 -4.66
CA SER A 22 -25.14 20.35 -4.03
C SER A 22 -26.28 20.29 -5.06
N GLY A 23 -26.24 21.15 -6.08
CA GLY A 23 -27.22 21.15 -7.17
C GLY A 23 -27.13 19.90 -8.05
N ILE A 24 -25.92 19.51 -8.45
CA ILE A 24 -25.66 18.38 -9.35
C ILE A 24 -25.92 17.05 -8.66
N ALA A 25 -25.64 16.92 -7.36
CA ALA A 25 -26.02 15.75 -6.58
C ALA A 25 -27.55 15.50 -6.61
N ASN A 26 -28.35 16.55 -6.81
CA ASN A 26 -29.80 16.45 -6.90
C ASN A 26 -30.33 16.22 -8.32
N ASP A 27 -29.63 16.72 -9.36
CA ASP A 27 -30.00 16.50 -10.77
C ASP A 27 -28.78 16.59 -11.71
N PRO A 28 -28.18 15.45 -12.09
CA PRO A 28 -27.01 15.39 -12.97
C PRO A 28 -27.24 15.90 -14.40
N THR A 29 -28.50 16.03 -14.84
CA THR A 29 -28.84 16.40 -16.22
C THR A 29 -28.78 17.90 -16.48
N LYS A 30 -28.70 18.71 -15.41
CA LYS A 30 -28.70 20.18 -15.46
C LYS A 30 -27.31 20.81 -15.47
N PHE A 31 -26.29 20.04 -15.83
CA PHE A 31 -24.89 20.49 -15.80
C PHE A 31 -24.67 21.82 -16.55
N ASP A 32 -25.20 21.95 -17.77
CA ASP A 32 -25.04 23.18 -18.57
C ASP A 32 -25.76 24.39 -17.92
N GLU A 33 -26.94 24.17 -17.34
CA GLU A 33 -27.66 25.19 -16.56
C GLU A 33 -26.88 25.62 -15.31
N PHE A 34 -26.23 24.66 -14.63
CA PHE A 34 -25.39 24.93 -13.47
C PHE A 34 -24.10 25.66 -13.84
N ASN A 35 -23.49 25.34 -14.98
CA ASN A 35 -22.29 26.01 -15.47
C ASN A 35 -22.57 27.48 -15.84
N ASP A 36 -23.66 27.74 -16.56
CA ASP A 36 -24.07 29.11 -16.91
C ASP A 36 -24.50 29.90 -15.66
N ALA A 37 -25.24 29.28 -14.73
CA ALA A 37 -25.60 29.90 -13.46
C ALA A 37 -24.37 30.15 -12.56
N TYR A 38 -23.38 29.27 -12.60
CA TYR A 38 -22.10 29.41 -11.87
C TYR A 38 -21.30 30.60 -12.42
N ILE A 39 -21.12 30.67 -13.73
CA ILE A 39 -20.44 31.80 -14.40
C ILE A 39 -21.16 33.12 -14.10
N ASN A 40 -22.50 33.15 -14.20
CA ASN A 40 -23.29 34.32 -13.86
C ASN A 40 -23.14 34.74 -12.38
N LYS A 41 -23.17 33.79 -11.44
CA LYS A 41 -22.97 34.07 -10.00
C LYS A 41 -21.56 34.61 -9.68
N ILE A 42 -20.53 34.18 -10.42
CA ILE A 42 -19.19 34.76 -10.29
C ILE A 42 -19.21 36.22 -10.77
N HIS A 43 -19.81 36.49 -11.94
CA HIS A 43 -19.92 37.85 -12.49
C HIS A 43 -20.76 38.79 -11.62
N GLU A 44 -21.74 38.26 -10.88
CA GLU A 44 -22.51 39.03 -9.88
C GLU A 44 -21.69 39.43 -8.66
N ARG A 45 -20.69 38.62 -8.29
CA ARG A 45 -19.90 38.81 -7.05
C ARG A 45 -18.57 39.51 -7.29
N THR A 46 -18.03 39.47 -8.51
CA THR A 46 -16.68 39.98 -8.84
C THR A 46 -16.59 40.41 -10.31
N ASP A 47 -15.77 41.43 -10.60
CA ASP A 47 -15.46 41.83 -11.98
C ASP A 47 -14.70 40.69 -12.69
N GLY A 48 -15.17 40.28 -13.87
CA GLY A 48 -14.59 39.18 -14.64
C GLY A 48 -13.14 39.43 -15.06
N ASP A 49 -12.76 40.70 -15.26
CA ASP A 49 -11.38 41.06 -15.60
C ASP A 49 -10.44 40.95 -14.39
N ASP A 50 -10.92 41.29 -13.18
CA ASP A 50 -10.17 41.11 -11.94
C ASP A 50 -9.92 39.63 -11.64
N LEU A 51 -10.90 38.77 -11.93
CA LEU A 51 -10.77 37.33 -11.76
C LEU A 51 -9.75 36.70 -12.71
N LYS A 52 -9.82 37.07 -13.99
CA LYS A 52 -8.83 36.63 -14.99
C LYS A 52 -7.43 37.10 -14.61
N ARG A 53 -7.31 38.32 -14.08
CA ARG A 53 -6.03 38.84 -13.57
C ARG A 53 -5.53 38.03 -12.37
N TYR A 54 -6.37 37.75 -11.38
CA TYR A 54 -6.00 36.96 -10.21
C TYR A 54 -5.52 35.55 -10.58
N THR A 55 -6.25 34.88 -11.47
CA THR A 55 -5.88 33.56 -11.99
C THR A 55 -4.58 33.60 -12.77
N ARG A 56 -4.40 34.62 -13.62
CA ARG A 56 -3.16 34.83 -14.35
C ARG A 56 -1.97 35.04 -13.40
N ASP A 57 -2.14 35.78 -12.31
CA ASP A 57 -1.09 35.95 -11.30
C ASP A 57 -0.72 34.62 -10.61
N ILE A 58 -1.70 33.73 -10.35
CA ILE A 58 -1.44 32.37 -9.86
C ILE A 58 -0.57 31.60 -10.86
N TYR A 59 -0.92 31.66 -12.15
CA TYR A 59 -0.18 30.99 -13.20
C TYR A 59 1.24 31.51 -13.37
N GLU A 60 1.42 32.83 -13.44
CA GLU A 60 2.73 33.45 -13.56
C GLU A 60 3.63 33.05 -12.38
N LYS A 61 3.07 32.89 -11.18
CA LYS A 61 3.83 32.37 -10.03
C LYS A 61 4.19 30.89 -10.17
N ILE A 62 3.29 30.03 -10.63
CA ILE A 62 3.60 28.62 -10.88
C ILE A 62 4.69 28.47 -11.92
N LEU A 63 4.63 29.27 -12.99
CA LEU A 63 5.67 29.36 -14.03
C LEU A 63 7.03 29.79 -13.46
N SER A 64 7.04 30.59 -12.38
CA SER A 64 8.26 31.02 -11.70
C SER A 64 8.84 29.99 -10.72
N LEU A 65 8.06 28.97 -10.34
CA LEU A 65 8.50 27.94 -9.41
C LEU A 65 9.56 27.04 -10.05
N GLN A 66 10.40 26.44 -9.20
CA GLN A 66 11.37 25.45 -9.67
C GLN A 66 10.64 24.20 -10.14
N THR A 67 10.77 23.86 -11.43
CA THR A 67 10.24 22.62 -11.97
C THR A 67 11.16 21.44 -11.63
N VAL A 68 10.57 20.35 -11.13
CA VAL A 68 11.28 19.11 -10.78
C VAL A 68 11.25 18.14 -11.97
N GLN A 69 10.09 18.02 -12.59
CA GLN A 69 9.85 17.24 -13.80
C GLN A 69 9.04 18.07 -14.80
N VAL A 70 9.48 18.10 -16.05
CA VAL A 70 8.70 18.61 -17.19
C VAL A 70 8.25 17.39 -17.98
N ASN A 71 6.97 17.08 -17.98
CA ASN A 71 6.43 16.14 -18.95
C ASN A 71 5.66 16.92 -20.00
N THR A 72 6.37 17.23 -21.09
CA THR A 72 5.88 17.62 -22.43
C THR A 72 7.04 18.29 -23.19
N GLY A 73 7.13 18.07 -24.50
CA GLY A 73 7.94 18.89 -25.41
C GLY A 73 7.38 20.31 -25.60
N VAL A 74 6.67 20.84 -24.60
CA VAL A 74 5.95 22.11 -24.60
C VAL A 74 6.49 22.89 -23.41
N GLN A 75 6.95 24.13 -23.63
CA GLN A 75 7.39 24.95 -22.50
C GLN A 75 6.15 25.28 -21.66
N LEU A 76 6.30 25.31 -20.33
CA LEU A 76 5.23 25.62 -19.37
C LEU A 76 4.42 26.88 -19.79
N LYS A 77 5.06 27.86 -20.45
CA LYS A 77 4.42 29.06 -21.02
C LYS A 77 3.39 28.80 -22.14
N ASP A 78 3.51 27.68 -22.85
CA ASP A 78 2.69 27.27 -23.99
C ASP A 78 1.56 26.31 -23.55
N THR A 79 1.51 25.91 -22.27
CA THR A 79 0.56 24.91 -21.74
C THR A 79 -0.80 25.49 -21.34
N PHE A 80 -0.91 26.81 -21.18
CA PHE A 80 -2.08 27.46 -20.56
C PHE A 80 -3.07 28.07 -21.55
N HIS A 81 -2.63 28.38 -22.77
CA HIS A 81 -3.54 28.87 -23.81
C HIS A 81 -4.24 27.67 -24.46
N GLU A 82 -5.57 27.76 -24.59
CA GLU A 82 -6.37 26.81 -25.35
C GLU A 82 -6.43 25.39 -24.74
N LYS A 83 -6.27 25.27 -23.41
CA LYS A 83 -6.40 24.01 -22.66
C LYS A 83 -7.17 24.19 -21.34
N ILE A 84 -7.80 23.12 -20.87
CA ILE A 84 -8.27 23.01 -19.49
C ILE A 84 -7.07 22.68 -18.60
N VAL A 85 -6.83 23.49 -17.57
CA VAL A 85 -5.68 23.33 -16.68
C VAL A 85 -6.16 22.86 -15.31
N ILE A 86 -5.63 21.74 -14.85
CA ILE A 86 -5.91 21.14 -13.55
C ILE A 86 -4.65 21.28 -12.70
N ILE A 87 -4.70 22.14 -11.69
CA ILE A 87 -3.67 22.21 -10.66
C ILE A 87 -4.01 21.25 -9.55
N TYR A 88 -3.09 20.36 -9.24
CA TYR A 88 -3.19 19.43 -8.12
C TYR A 88 -2.13 19.81 -7.08
N PHE A 89 -2.57 20.39 -5.95
CA PHE A 89 -1.73 20.71 -4.80
C PHE A 89 -1.59 19.49 -3.91
N TRP A 90 -0.35 19.06 -3.68
CA TRP A 90 -0.06 17.79 -3.02
C TRP A 90 1.27 17.82 -2.28
N THR A 91 1.47 16.87 -1.38
CA THR A 91 2.75 16.58 -0.74
C THR A 91 2.88 15.06 -0.59
N PHE A 92 4.08 14.50 -0.75
CA PHE A 92 4.24 13.05 -0.84
C PHE A 92 4.15 12.34 0.52
N SER A 93 4.28 13.07 1.62
CA SER A 93 4.03 12.53 2.96
C SER A 93 2.54 12.35 3.27
N ASP A 94 1.65 13.07 2.59
CA ASP A 94 0.23 13.06 2.90
C ASP A 94 -0.47 11.84 2.28
N ILE A 95 -1.19 11.10 3.13
CA ILE A 95 -1.86 9.86 2.70
C ILE A 95 -3.06 10.16 1.80
N HIS A 96 -3.78 11.25 2.06
CA HIS A 96 -4.94 11.65 1.26
C HIS A 96 -4.52 12.10 -0.14
N SER A 97 -3.39 12.78 -0.24
CA SER A 97 -2.75 13.10 -1.51
C SER A 97 -2.44 11.81 -2.28
N SER A 98 -1.77 10.85 -1.63
CA SER A 98 -1.41 9.56 -2.25
C SER A 98 -2.64 8.78 -2.74
N ASN A 99 -3.72 8.73 -1.94
CA ASN A 99 -4.98 8.07 -2.30
C ASN A 99 -5.64 8.69 -3.55
N MET A 100 -5.56 10.02 -3.68
CA MET A 100 -6.12 10.72 -4.83
C MET A 100 -5.23 10.62 -6.09
N LEU A 101 -3.93 10.40 -5.90
CA LEU A 101 -2.90 10.45 -6.94
C LEU A 101 -3.15 9.46 -8.07
N GLN A 102 -3.49 8.19 -7.77
CA GLN A 102 -3.74 7.17 -8.80
C GLN A 102 -4.88 7.55 -9.73
N LYS A 103 -5.93 8.16 -9.19
CA LYS A 103 -7.06 8.67 -9.98
C LYS A 103 -6.65 9.88 -10.83
N ILE A 104 -5.82 10.78 -10.29
CA ILE A 104 -5.25 11.91 -11.05
C ILE A 104 -4.37 11.42 -12.22
N ILE A 105 -3.56 10.38 -12.00
CA ILE A 105 -2.78 9.71 -13.06
C ILE A 105 -3.71 9.13 -14.13
N GLY A 106 -4.81 8.48 -13.71
CA GLY A 106 -5.83 7.95 -14.63
C GLY A 106 -6.52 9.04 -15.45
N ILE A 107 -6.81 10.20 -14.85
CA ILE A 107 -7.35 11.38 -15.53
C ILE A 107 -6.36 11.89 -16.57
N ASP A 108 -5.08 12.05 -16.21
CA ASP A 108 -4.03 12.51 -17.12
C ASP A 108 -3.93 11.61 -18.37
N LYS A 109 -3.86 10.29 -18.15
CA LYS A 109 -3.81 9.29 -19.23
C LYS A 109 -5.00 9.38 -20.18
N ARG A 110 -6.21 9.68 -19.67
CA ARG A 110 -7.44 9.76 -20.48
C ARG A 110 -7.61 11.09 -21.23
N TYR A 111 -7.21 12.20 -20.63
CA TYR A 111 -7.58 13.54 -21.12
C TYR A 111 -6.42 14.42 -21.60
N SER A 112 -5.16 14.00 -21.42
CA SER A 112 -3.98 14.74 -21.89
C SER A 112 -3.98 15.06 -23.40
N ASN A 113 -4.59 14.19 -24.20
CA ASN A 113 -4.75 14.37 -25.66
C ASN A 113 -6.07 15.05 -26.06
N SER A 114 -6.97 15.26 -25.10
CA SER A 114 -8.30 15.83 -25.31
C SER A 114 -8.36 17.32 -24.95
N GLY A 115 -7.21 17.93 -24.70
CA GLY A 115 -7.10 19.37 -24.38
C GLY A 115 -7.18 19.70 -22.88
N ALA A 116 -6.99 18.72 -21.99
CA ALA A 116 -6.72 18.96 -20.58
C ALA A 116 -5.24 18.74 -20.26
N THR A 117 -4.72 19.43 -19.24
CA THR A 117 -3.37 19.24 -18.72
C THR A 117 -3.38 19.28 -17.20
N ILE A 118 -2.57 18.43 -16.57
CA ILE A 118 -2.38 18.45 -15.11
C ILE A 118 -1.02 19.08 -14.78
N ILE A 119 -1.00 19.90 -13.73
CA ILE A 119 0.22 20.42 -13.10
C ILE A 119 0.16 20.06 -11.62
N GLY A 120 1.08 19.21 -11.18
CA GLY A 120 1.28 18.93 -9.77
C GLY A 120 2.05 20.08 -9.14
N VAL A 121 1.44 20.80 -8.20
CA VAL A 121 2.15 21.79 -7.37
C VAL A 121 2.47 21.12 -6.05
N HIS A 122 3.73 20.69 -5.92
CA HIS A 122 4.23 20.11 -4.70
C HIS A 122 4.43 21.22 -3.65
N SER A 123 3.69 21.14 -2.56
CA SER A 123 3.70 22.10 -1.46
C SER A 123 4.12 21.37 -0.18
N PRO A 124 5.36 21.54 0.30
CA PRO A 124 5.90 20.68 1.36
C PRO A 124 5.26 20.92 2.73
N LYS A 125 4.98 19.84 3.46
CA LYS A 125 4.59 19.84 4.89
C LYS A 125 5.81 19.81 5.81
N TYR A 126 6.85 19.07 5.43
CA TYR A 126 8.08 18.86 6.19
C TYR A 126 9.31 19.51 5.54
N GLU A 127 10.36 19.74 6.33
CA GLU A 127 11.63 20.32 5.83
C GLU A 127 12.29 19.40 4.80
N HIS A 128 12.24 18.08 5.02
CA HIS A 128 12.76 17.07 4.10
C HIS A 128 12.14 17.14 2.70
N GLU A 129 10.85 17.47 2.61
CA GLU A 129 10.13 17.53 1.33
C GLU A 129 10.55 18.73 0.46
N LYS A 130 11.20 19.75 1.05
CA LYS A 130 11.70 20.90 0.28
C LYS A 130 12.86 20.55 -0.64
N ASN A 131 13.57 19.45 -0.37
CA ASN A 131 14.70 19.03 -1.18
C ASN A 131 14.22 18.44 -2.52
N LYS A 132 14.66 19.05 -3.62
CA LYS A 132 14.35 18.63 -4.99
C LYS A 132 14.66 17.16 -5.27
N SER A 133 15.72 16.58 -4.70
CA SER A 133 16.03 15.15 -4.93
C SER A 133 14.96 14.23 -4.34
N ASN A 134 14.43 14.58 -3.17
CA ASN A 134 13.41 13.79 -2.49
C ASN A 134 12.08 13.87 -3.25
N VAL A 135 11.71 15.06 -3.72
CA VAL A 135 10.54 15.24 -4.62
C VAL A 135 10.71 14.42 -5.90
N ARG A 136 11.93 14.38 -6.48
CA ARG A 136 12.21 13.53 -7.65
C ARG A 136 12.02 12.04 -7.34
N HIS A 137 12.52 11.57 -6.19
CA HIS A 137 12.30 10.18 -5.78
C HIS A 137 10.82 9.83 -5.67
N ALA A 138 10.00 10.72 -5.08
CA ALA A 138 8.55 10.52 -4.99
C ALA A 138 7.87 10.50 -6.37
N ILE A 139 8.31 11.35 -7.30
CA ILE A 139 7.83 11.36 -8.69
C ILE A 139 8.14 10.04 -9.40
N GLU A 140 9.37 9.54 -9.25
CA GLU A 140 9.86 8.31 -9.86
C GLU A 140 9.16 7.07 -9.27
N GLU A 141 9.03 6.99 -7.94
CA GLU A 141 8.35 5.91 -7.22
C GLU A 141 6.88 5.77 -7.67
N GLN A 142 6.17 6.89 -7.82
CA GLN A 142 4.76 6.91 -8.21
C GLN A 142 4.55 7.00 -9.72
N SER A 143 5.62 7.01 -10.52
CA SER A 143 5.59 7.11 -11.98
C SER A 143 4.70 8.26 -12.50
N LEU A 144 4.84 9.47 -11.93
CA LEU A 144 3.93 10.58 -12.25
C LEU A 144 4.07 11.03 -13.71
N PRO A 145 2.97 11.08 -14.49
CA PRO A 145 3.02 11.39 -15.91
C PRO A 145 2.90 12.89 -16.21
N PHE A 146 2.76 13.77 -15.22
CA PHE A 146 2.54 15.19 -15.45
C PHE A 146 3.72 16.05 -14.96
N THR A 147 3.66 17.35 -15.28
CA THR A 147 4.66 18.32 -14.83
C THR A 147 4.50 18.60 -13.34
N VAL A 148 5.63 18.65 -12.62
CA VAL A 148 5.65 18.94 -11.18
C VAL A 148 6.48 20.19 -10.88
N ALA A 149 5.81 21.19 -10.31
CA ALA A 149 6.40 22.42 -9.82
C ALA A 149 6.55 22.36 -8.29
N ASN A 150 7.65 22.89 -7.76
CA ASN A 150 7.94 22.85 -6.31
C ASN A 150 7.70 24.22 -5.64
N ASP A 151 6.64 24.33 -4.84
CA ASP A 151 6.25 25.52 -4.08
C ASP A 151 6.83 25.51 -2.66
N ASN A 152 8.16 25.44 -2.54
CA ASN A 152 8.85 25.37 -1.24
C ASN A 152 8.53 26.52 -0.28
N GLY A 153 8.14 27.68 -0.82
CA GLY A 153 7.75 28.86 -0.02
C GLY A 153 6.27 28.89 0.36
N LEU A 154 5.47 27.92 -0.12
CA LEU A 154 4.01 27.90 -0.05
C LEU A 154 3.40 29.20 -0.61
N GLN A 155 4.02 29.79 -1.64
CA GLN A 155 3.61 31.08 -2.19
C GLN A 155 2.29 30.95 -2.95
N VAL A 156 2.18 29.91 -3.78
CA VAL A 156 0.97 29.62 -4.57
C VAL A 156 -0.08 29.04 -3.65
N TRP A 157 0.30 28.08 -2.80
CA TRP A 157 -0.59 27.51 -1.77
C TRP A 157 -1.30 28.60 -0.95
N LYS A 158 -0.55 29.56 -0.39
CA LYS A 158 -1.11 30.66 0.41
C LYS A 158 -1.92 31.64 -0.41
N GLN A 159 -1.53 31.91 -1.66
CA GLN A 159 -2.29 32.81 -2.52
C GLN A 159 -3.66 32.24 -2.86
N VAL A 160 -3.72 30.95 -3.21
CA VAL A 160 -4.97 30.20 -3.44
C VAL A 160 -5.71 29.95 -2.13
N GLY A 161 -5.08 30.21 -0.98
CA GLY A 161 -5.66 30.01 0.34
C GLY A 161 -6.00 28.55 0.62
N CYS A 162 -5.25 27.60 0.06
CA CYS A 162 -5.44 26.17 0.28
C CYS A 162 -5.42 25.85 1.78
N GLN A 163 -6.38 25.05 2.24
CA GLN A 163 -6.53 24.71 3.66
C GLN A 163 -6.18 23.25 3.96
N ILE A 164 -6.33 22.35 2.99
CA ILE A 164 -6.21 20.90 3.17
C ILE A 164 -5.51 20.25 1.98
N TYR A 165 -4.75 19.19 2.25
CA TYR A 165 -4.20 18.32 1.22
C TYR A 165 -5.16 17.16 0.93
N PRO A 166 -5.27 16.72 -0.34
CA PRO A 166 -4.92 17.46 -1.54
C PRO A 166 -5.94 18.59 -1.83
N THR A 167 -5.54 19.58 -2.63
CA THR A 167 -6.49 20.56 -3.21
C THR A 167 -6.37 20.54 -4.73
N VAL A 168 -7.49 20.51 -5.45
CA VAL A 168 -7.52 20.64 -6.92
C VAL A 168 -8.15 21.95 -7.32
N LEU A 169 -7.51 22.67 -8.25
CA LEU A 169 -8.05 23.89 -8.85
C LEU A 169 -8.10 23.73 -10.36
N VAL A 170 -9.26 23.95 -10.97
CA VAL A 170 -9.49 23.75 -12.41
C VAL A 170 -9.76 25.08 -13.09
N PHE A 171 -9.18 25.28 -14.26
CA PHE A 171 -9.36 26.48 -15.08
C PHE A 171 -9.70 26.17 -16.53
N GLY A 172 -10.45 27.09 -17.13
CA GLY A 172 -10.75 27.13 -18.56
C GLY A 172 -9.60 27.65 -19.43
N PRO A 173 -9.75 27.54 -20.76
CA PRO A 173 -8.72 27.93 -21.75
C PRO A 173 -8.45 29.44 -21.80
N ASP A 174 -9.33 30.26 -21.21
CA ASP A 174 -9.22 31.72 -21.11
C ASP A 174 -8.74 32.18 -19.72
N ALA A 175 -8.14 31.28 -18.94
CA ALA A 175 -7.72 31.50 -17.56
C ALA A 175 -8.88 31.83 -16.60
N TYR A 176 -10.10 31.43 -16.93
CA TYR A 176 -11.23 31.54 -16.01
C TYR A 176 -11.25 30.36 -15.02
N PRO A 177 -11.36 30.59 -13.69
CA PRO A 177 -11.46 29.51 -12.73
C PRO A 177 -12.83 28.84 -12.81
N ILE A 178 -12.83 27.50 -12.81
CA ILE A 178 -14.03 26.69 -12.94
C ILE A 178 -14.42 26.09 -11.59
N PHE A 179 -13.54 25.35 -10.89
CA PHE A 179 -13.87 24.76 -9.57
C PHE A 179 -12.62 24.60 -8.71
N ILE A 180 -12.84 24.57 -7.39
CA ILE A 180 -11.85 24.17 -6.39
C ILE A 180 -12.39 23.01 -5.55
N PHE A 181 -11.63 21.92 -5.46
CA PHE A 181 -11.94 20.75 -4.63
C PHE A 181 -10.92 20.60 -3.52
N GLU A 182 -11.38 20.39 -2.30
CA GLU A 182 -10.54 20.29 -1.10
C GLU A 182 -10.74 18.92 -0.43
N GLY A 183 -9.68 18.12 -0.37
CA GLY A 183 -9.69 16.76 0.18
C GLY A 183 -9.90 15.66 -0.87
N GLU A 184 -9.59 14.42 -0.47
CA GLU A 184 -9.53 13.26 -1.37
C GLU A 184 -10.90 12.79 -1.92
N ASN A 185 -11.99 13.15 -1.24
CA ASN A 185 -13.34 12.64 -1.54
C ASN A 185 -13.96 13.23 -2.82
N HIS A 186 -13.35 14.24 -3.43
CA HIS A 186 -13.93 14.96 -4.55
C HIS A 186 -13.38 14.60 -5.93
N VAL A 187 -12.41 13.69 -5.98
CA VAL A 187 -11.81 13.22 -7.25
C VAL A 187 -12.84 12.62 -8.21
N GLN A 188 -13.86 11.94 -7.69
CA GLN A 188 -14.97 11.41 -8.48
C GLN A 188 -15.80 12.50 -9.15
N HIS A 189 -15.93 13.67 -8.52
CA HIS A 189 -16.58 14.82 -9.12
C HIS A 189 -15.71 15.41 -10.23
N LEU A 190 -14.39 15.50 -10.03
CA LEU A 190 -13.46 15.91 -11.08
C LEU A 190 -13.59 15.01 -12.32
N GLU A 191 -13.63 13.68 -12.14
CA GLU A 191 -13.84 12.74 -13.26
C GLU A 191 -15.17 12.93 -13.98
N ALA A 192 -16.24 13.22 -13.24
CA ALA A 192 -17.57 13.48 -13.79
C ALA A 192 -17.66 14.83 -14.53
N PHE A 193 -16.94 15.86 -14.06
CA PHE A 193 -17.01 17.21 -14.61
C PHE A 193 -16.13 17.45 -15.82
N LEU A 194 -15.03 16.71 -15.98
CA LEU A 194 -14.12 16.94 -17.09
C LEU A 194 -14.74 16.73 -18.49
N PRO A 195 -15.49 15.63 -18.78
CA PRO A 195 -16.09 15.44 -20.10
C PRO A 195 -17.02 16.57 -20.57
N PRO A 196 -17.99 17.06 -19.76
CA PRO A 196 -18.85 18.13 -20.21
C PRO A 196 -18.12 19.48 -20.29
N ILE A 197 -17.15 19.78 -19.42
CA ILE A 197 -16.30 20.98 -19.54
C ILE A 197 -15.54 20.97 -20.88
N LEU A 198 -14.92 19.85 -21.23
CA LEU A 198 -14.21 19.69 -22.49
C LEU A 198 -15.16 19.83 -23.71
N THR A 199 -16.41 19.41 -23.55
CA THR A 199 -17.44 19.56 -24.60
C THR A 199 -17.85 21.03 -24.76
N HIS A 200 -18.09 21.75 -23.66
CA HIS A 200 -18.44 23.16 -23.66
C HIS A 200 -17.34 24.01 -24.33
N TYR A 201 -16.08 23.78 -23.97
CA TYR A 201 -14.93 24.52 -24.50
C TYR A 201 -14.35 23.95 -25.80
N LYS A 202 -15.01 23.00 -26.46
CA LYS A 202 -14.49 22.30 -27.65
C LYS A 202 -14.04 23.23 -28.79
N SER A 203 -14.67 24.40 -28.94
CA SER A 203 -14.31 25.42 -29.94
C SER A 203 -13.12 26.31 -29.54
N SER A 204 -12.80 26.36 -28.25
CA SER A 204 -11.75 27.21 -27.65
C SER A 204 -10.55 26.40 -27.16
N VAL A 205 -10.67 25.07 -27.10
CA VAL A 205 -9.62 24.14 -26.73
C VAL A 205 -9.02 23.53 -27.98
N HIS A 206 -7.73 23.76 -28.21
CA HIS A 206 -7.02 23.11 -29.28
C HIS A 206 -6.43 21.79 -28.77
N ALA A 207 -6.96 20.68 -29.27
CA ALA A 207 -6.31 19.38 -29.15
C ALA A 207 -4.99 19.42 -29.92
N THR A 208 -3.92 19.84 -29.26
CA THR A 208 -2.57 19.61 -29.78
C THR A 208 -2.37 18.10 -29.80
N PRO A 209 -1.94 17.48 -30.92
CA PRO A 209 -1.34 16.17 -30.84
C PRO A 209 -0.07 16.36 -30.00
N SER A 210 -0.17 16.10 -28.70
CA SER A 210 1.00 15.85 -27.89
C SER A 210 1.74 14.76 -28.66
N GLY A 211 2.93 15.11 -29.17
CA GLY A 211 3.77 14.15 -29.88
C GLY A 211 3.75 12.89 -29.06
N SER A 212 3.18 11.83 -29.65
CA SER A 212 3.07 10.52 -29.05
C SER A 212 4.33 10.30 -28.23
N LEU A 213 4.20 10.23 -26.91
CA LEU A 213 5.14 9.45 -26.13
C LEU A 213 4.78 8.00 -26.43
N SER A 214 5.13 7.59 -27.65
CA SER A 214 6.03 6.45 -27.74
C SER A 214 7.16 6.87 -26.82
N ILE A 215 7.24 6.19 -25.67
CA ILE A 215 8.55 5.91 -25.11
C ILE A 215 9.43 5.67 -26.34
N LYS A 216 10.46 6.46 -26.59
CA LYS A 216 11.47 6.10 -27.58
C LYS A 216 12.20 4.88 -27.01
N THR A 217 11.50 3.78 -26.88
CA THR A 217 12.02 2.47 -27.20
C THR A 217 12.05 2.47 -28.72
N SER A 218 13.21 2.78 -29.29
CA SER A 218 13.45 2.26 -30.63
C SER A 218 13.22 0.74 -30.57
N PRO A 219 12.73 0.08 -31.64
CA PRO A 219 12.68 -1.38 -31.68
C PRO A 219 14.05 -2.00 -31.37
N GLU A 220 15.14 -1.27 -31.64
CA GLU A 220 16.51 -1.62 -31.24
C GLU A 220 16.71 -1.53 -29.71
N ASP A 221 16.20 -0.51 -29.01
CA ASP A 221 16.25 -0.39 -27.54
C ASP A 221 15.38 -1.42 -26.80
N MET A 222 14.28 -1.87 -27.43
CA MET A 222 13.45 -2.98 -26.94
C MET A 222 14.10 -4.34 -27.14
N ILE A 223 15.03 -4.48 -28.09
CA ILE A 223 15.78 -5.71 -28.33
C ILE A 223 17.10 -5.71 -27.55
N THR A 224 17.69 -4.54 -27.23
CA THR A 224 18.94 -4.46 -26.44
C THR A 224 18.75 -4.34 -24.93
N ASN A 225 17.56 -3.97 -24.43
CA ASN A 225 17.29 -3.96 -22.98
C ASN A 225 16.69 -5.28 -22.44
N VAL A 226 16.59 -6.34 -23.26
CA VAL A 226 16.16 -7.70 -22.82
C VAL A 226 17.21 -8.40 -21.96
N VAL A 227 18.33 -7.74 -21.62
CA VAL A 227 19.29 -8.21 -20.61
C VAL A 227 19.61 -7.11 -19.60
N LYS A 228 18.58 -6.49 -19.01
CA LYS A 228 18.71 -5.89 -17.68
C LYS A 228 17.83 -6.68 -16.72
N SER A 229 18.47 -7.25 -15.71
CA SER A 229 17.79 -7.90 -14.58
C SER A 229 16.65 -7.03 -14.06
N PRO A 230 15.53 -7.60 -13.57
CA PRO A 230 14.48 -6.82 -12.94
C PRO A 230 15.11 -5.90 -11.88
N THR A 231 14.89 -4.59 -12.02
CA THR A 231 15.49 -3.59 -11.13
C THR A 231 14.47 -3.29 -10.04
N PHE A 232 14.60 -3.96 -8.91
CA PHE A 232 13.78 -3.71 -7.72
C PHE A 232 14.18 -2.38 -7.08
N THR A 233 13.22 -1.47 -6.97
CA THR A 233 13.45 -0.09 -6.49
C THR A 233 12.50 0.25 -5.36
N TYR A 234 12.92 1.14 -4.47
CA TYR A 234 12.12 1.62 -3.34
C TYR A 234 11.63 0.48 -2.44
N PRO A 235 12.53 -0.27 -1.78
CA PRO A 235 12.13 -1.22 -0.75
C PRO A 235 11.36 -0.47 0.34
N SER A 236 10.18 -0.96 0.70
CA SER A 236 9.23 -0.30 1.60
C SER A 236 9.22 -0.97 2.97
N HIS A 237 9.13 -2.30 3.03
CA HIS A 237 9.17 -3.05 4.28
C HIS A 237 9.90 -4.39 4.11
N LEU A 238 10.12 -5.06 5.24
CA LEU A 238 10.64 -6.40 5.28
C LEU A 238 10.16 -7.15 6.52
N CYS A 239 10.03 -8.47 6.43
CA CYS A 239 9.84 -9.35 7.57
C CYS A 239 10.79 -10.55 7.48
N ILE A 240 10.97 -11.20 8.64
CA ILE A 240 11.72 -12.43 8.74
C ILE A 240 10.72 -13.56 8.93
N THR A 241 10.83 -14.60 8.14
CA THR A 241 10.00 -15.79 8.23
C THR A 241 10.51 -16.73 9.33
N SER A 242 9.64 -17.60 9.83
CA SER A 242 9.99 -18.63 10.82
C SER A 242 11.11 -19.59 10.39
N ASN A 243 11.35 -19.77 9.09
CA ASN A 243 12.48 -20.55 8.57
C ASN A 243 13.78 -19.73 8.41
N GLY A 244 13.78 -18.45 8.79
CA GLY A 244 14.96 -17.58 8.75
C GLY A 244 15.22 -16.92 7.40
N GLN A 245 14.25 -16.88 6.50
CA GLN A 245 14.30 -16.13 5.23
C GLN A 245 13.85 -14.68 5.43
N LEU A 246 14.22 -13.82 4.49
CA LEU A 246 13.80 -12.43 4.37
C LEU A 246 12.74 -12.31 3.28
N CYS A 247 11.58 -11.77 3.63
CA CYS A 247 10.62 -11.28 2.65
C CYS A 247 10.67 -9.75 2.63
N ILE A 248 10.79 -9.16 1.45
CA ILE A 248 10.98 -7.72 1.25
C ILE A 248 9.92 -7.24 0.26
N SER A 249 9.24 -6.15 0.59
CA SER A 249 8.32 -5.46 -0.30
C SER A 249 9.00 -4.30 -1.00
N PHE A 250 8.67 -4.12 -2.28
CA PHE A 250 9.17 -3.03 -3.12
C PHE A 250 8.00 -2.25 -3.67
N ALA A 251 7.71 -1.10 -3.05
CA ALA A 251 6.60 -0.25 -3.43
C ALA A 251 6.72 0.24 -4.87
N GLY A 252 7.92 0.71 -5.26
CA GLY A 252 8.12 1.27 -6.60
C GLY A 252 8.16 0.25 -7.74
N SER A 253 8.30 -1.04 -7.44
CA SER A 253 8.25 -2.11 -8.45
C SER A 253 7.04 -3.05 -8.31
N ASN A 254 6.10 -2.76 -7.40
CA ASN A 254 4.88 -3.55 -7.18
C ASN A 254 5.12 -5.06 -6.99
N GLN A 255 6.20 -5.40 -6.27
CA GLN A 255 6.65 -6.79 -6.12
C GLN A 255 7.19 -7.07 -4.73
N LEU A 256 7.24 -8.35 -4.38
CA LEU A 256 7.95 -8.87 -3.21
C LEU A 256 9.12 -9.75 -3.65
N ILE A 257 10.15 -9.81 -2.81
CA ILE A 257 11.24 -10.77 -2.92
C ILE A 257 11.29 -11.61 -1.66
N LEU A 258 11.19 -12.93 -1.81
CA LEU A 258 11.58 -13.89 -0.79
C LEU A 258 13.02 -14.32 -1.06
N CYS A 259 13.89 -14.21 -0.06
CA CYS A 259 15.31 -14.54 -0.19
C CYS A 259 15.90 -15.06 1.11
N GLU A 260 17.01 -15.76 1.02
CA GLU A 260 17.83 -16.14 2.17
C GLU A 260 18.52 -14.90 2.77
N VAL A 261 18.94 -14.99 4.04
CA VAL A 261 19.64 -13.90 4.76
C VAL A 261 20.99 -13.51 4.15
N ASP A 262 21.58 -14.37 3.32
CA ASP A 262 22.79 -14.08 2.55
C ASP A 262 22.51 -13.35 1.22
N GLY A 263 21.24 -13.17 0.87
CA GLY A 263 20.78 -12.47 -0.33
C GLY A 263 20.44 -13.39 -1.51
N LYS A 264 20.51 -14.72 -1.36
CA LYS A 264 20.06 -15.63 -2.41
C LYS A 264 18.55 -15.54 -2.61
N VAL A 265 18.10 -15.14 -3.80
CA VAL A 265 16.65 -15.02 -4.10
C VAL A 265 16.02 -16.40 -4.25
N VAL A 266 14.91 -16.61 -3.55
CA VAL A 266 14.11 -17.84 -3.55
C VAL A 266 12.93 -17.70 -4.51
N GLU A 267 12.16 -16.62 -4.39
CA GLU A 267 10.95 -16.38 -5.18
C GLU A 267 10.77 -14.86 -5.39
N VAL A 268 10.31 -14.49 -6.60
CA VAL A 268 9.80 -13.14 -6.87
C VAL A 268 8.29 -13.24 -6.97
N VAL A 269 7.58 -12.43 -6.20
CA VAL A 269 6.11 -12.47 -6.12
C VAL A 269 5.55 -11.18 -6.68
N GLY A 270 4.60 -11.31 -7.60
CA GLY A 270 3.99 -10.21 -8.33
C GLY A 270 4.55 -10.05 -9.74
N ASN A 271 3.72 -9.65 -10.69
CA ASN A 271 4.10 -9.42 -12.09
C ASN A 271 4.76 -8.03 -12.34
N GLY A 272 4.76 -7.15 -11.34
CA GLY A 272 5.31 -5.79 -11.41
C GLY A 272 4.36 -4.71 -11.95
N HIS A 273 3.18 -5.09 -12.42
CA HIS A 273 2.13 -4.15 -12.80
C HIS A 273 1.27 -3.77 -11.59
N PRO A 274 0.91 -2.48 -11.46
CA PRO A 274 -0.05 -2.04 -10.44
C PRO A 274 -1.43 -2.65 -10.74
N GLY A 275 -1.97 -3.39 -9.78
CA GLY A 275 -3.27 -4.05 -9.87
C GLY A 275 -3.52 -4.97 -8.69
N MET A 276 -4.66 -5.66 -8.66
CA MET A 276 -5.11 -6.47 -7.53
C MET A 276 -5.45 -7.92 -7.93
N ALA A 277 -4.92 -8.41 -9.04
CA ALA A 277 -5.12 -9.79 -9.46
C ALA A 277 -4.57 -10.76 -8.41
N ASP A 278 -5.38 -11.75 -8.02
CA ASP A 278 -4.98 -12.94 -7.26
C ASP A 278 -4.48 -14.03 -8.23
N GLY A 279 -3.81 -15.06 -7.71
CA GLY A 279 -3.38 -16.20 -8.53
C GLY A 279 -2.03 -16.75 -8.13
N GLU A 280 -1.35 -17.40 -9.07
CA GLU A 280 0.04 -17.82 -8.90
C GLU A 280 0.96 -16.61 -8.75
N VAL A 281 2.13 -16.79 -8.14
CA VAL A 281 3.06 -15.67 -7.85
C VAL A 281 3.44 -14.81 -9.07
N GLN A 282 3.49 -15.36 -10.29
CA GLN A 282 3.80 -14.59 -11.52
C GLN A 282 2.58 -13.87 -12.12
N GLN A 283 1.37 -14.21 -11.69
CA GLN A 283 0.11 -13.61 -12.18
C GLN A 283 -0.43 -12.56 -11.20
N ALA A 284 -0.08 -12.70 -9.93
CA ALA A 284 -0.49 -11.78 -8.89
C ALA A 284 -0.04 -10.35 -9.21
N GLU A 285 -0.89 -9.39 -8.89
CA GLU A 285 -0.59 -7.97 -9.01
C GLU A 285 -0.69 -7.33 -7.62
N PHE A 286 0.17 -6.35 -7.36
CA PHE A 286 0.15 -5.49 -6.18
C PHE A 286 0.14 -4.04 -6.64
N ASP A 287 -0.25 -3.11 -5.77
CA ASP A 287 -0.11 -1.67 -6.02
C ASP A 287 0.51 -1.02 -4.78
N SER A 288 1.81 -0.72 -4.88
CA SER A 288 2.62 -0.17 -3.81
C SER A 288 2.52 -0.99 -2.50
N PRO A 289 2.99 -2.25 -2.47
CA PRO A 289 2.96 -3.08 -1.26
C PRO A 289 3.94 -2.56 -0.19
N HIS A 290 3.49 -2.50 1.06
CA HIS A 290 4.26 -2.00 2.20
C HIS A 290 4.43 -3.09 3.26
N GLY A 291 3.79 -2.96 4.43
CA GLY A 291 3.98 -3.80 5.60
C GLY A 291 3.86 -5.28 5.33
N LEU A 292 4.72 -6.05 5.97
CA LEU A 292 4.80 -7.50 5.84
C LEU A 292 4.85 -8.13 7.23
N VAL A 293 4.10 -9.21 7.43
CA VAL A 293 4.26 -10.06 8.61
C VAL A 293 4.08 -11.52 8.23
N GLU A 294 4.90 -12.40 8.79
CA GLU A 294 4.74 -13.84 8.62
C GLU A 294 3.84 -14.42 9.71
N PHE A 295 2.92 -15.29 9.32
CA PHE A 295 2.10 -16.07 10.23
C PHE A 295 1.71 -17.40 9.61
N ASN A 296 1.94 -18.50 10.34
CA ASN A 296 1.64 -19.87 9.91
C ASN A 296 2.22 -20.22 8.53
N GLY A 297 3.45 -19.79 8.26
CA GLY A 297 4.15 -20.04 7.00
C GLY A 297 3.71 -19.14 5.84
N CYS A 298 2.71 -18.28 6.03
CA CYS A 298 2.21 -17.36 5.01
C CYS A 298 2.68 -15.92 5.29
N ILE A 299 2.88 -15.14 4.24
CA ILE A 299 3.21 -13.72 4.33
C ILE A 299 1.95 -12.89 4.11
N TYR A 300 1.57 -12.13 5.12
CA TYR A 300 0.48 -11.16 5.05
C TYR A 300 1.06 -9.82 4.62
N ILE A 301 0.38 -9.16 3.68
CA ILE A 301 0.89 -8.01 2.94
C ILE A 301 -0.12 -6.89 3.02
N ALA A 302 0.32 -5.73 3.49
CA ALA A 302 -0.42 -4.49 3.35
C ALA A 302 -0.22 -3.95 1.93
N ASP A 303 -1.20 -4.16 1.08
CA ASP A 303 -1.20 -3.74 -0.33
C ASP A 303 -1.89 -2.38 -0.43
N THR A 304 -1.08 -1.34 -0.20
CA THR A 304 -1.55 -0.04 0.30
C THR A 304 -2.47 0.68 -0.68
N ASN A 305 -2.10 0.79 -1.95
CA ASN A 305 -2.91 1.51 -2.93
C ASN A 305 -4.10 0.68 -3.45
N ASN A 306 -4.04 -0.64 -3.34
CA ASN A 306 -5.21 -1.49 -3.53
C ASN A 306 -6.19 -1.43 -2.36
N HIS A 307 -5.78 -0.83 -1.23
CA HIS A 307 -6.54 -0.82 0.01
C HIS A 307 -6.96 -2.24 0.41
N ALA A 308 -5.99 -3.14 0.43
CA ALA A 308 -6.21 -4.56 0.67
C ALA A 308 -5.14 -5.19 1.56
N ILE A 309 -5.52 -6.26 2.25
CA ILE A 309 -4.57 -7.19 2.87
C ILE A 309 -4.51 -8.42 1.98
N ARG A 310 -3.32 -8.74 1.48
CA ARG A 310 -3.06 -9.90 0.64
C ARG A 310 -2.30 -10.96 1.43
N VAL A 311 -2.39 -12.21 1.01
CA VAL A 311 -1.69 -13.33 1.63
C VAL A 311 -0.95 -14.09 0.56
N PHE A 312 0.37 -14.17 0.69
CA PHE A 312 1.22 -15.03 -0.10
C PHE A 312 1.52 -16.30 0.69
N ASP A 313 1.16 -17.46 0.13
CA ASP A 313 1.57 -18.77 0.64
C ASP A 313 2.74 -19.31 -0.21
N PRO A 314 3.96 -19.38 0.36
CA PRO A 314 5.12 -19.92 -0.33
C PRO A 314 4.99 -21.40 -0.73
N ASN A 315 4.18 -22.20 -0.03
CA ASN A 315 4.04 -23.63 -0.31
C ASN A 315 3.22 -23.87 -1.57
N SER A 316 2.05 -23.23 -1.68
CA SER A 316 1.21 -23.31 -2.87
C SER A 316 1.65 -22.36 -3.99
N ARG A 317 2.56 -21.40 -3.69
CA ARG A 317 2.99 -20.33 -4.60
C ARG A 317 1.82 -19.50 -5.12
N ARG A 318 0.89 -19.17 -4.23
CA ARG A 318 -0.31 -18.38 -4.56
C ARG A 318 -0.45 -17.14 -3.69
N VAL A 319 -1.02 -16.11 -4.29
CA VAL A 319 -1.44 -14.87 -3.64
C VAL A 319 -2.96 -14.78 -3.67
N LEU A 320 -3.56 -14.47 -2.52
CA LEU A 320 -5.00 -14.30 -2.36
C LEU A 320 -5.32 -13.01 -1.62
N THR A 321 -6.48 -12.44 -1.88
CA THR A 321 -7.02 -11.31 -1.13
C THR A 321 -7.71 -11.80 0.15
N LEU A 322 -7.26 -11.30 1.30
CA LEU A 322 -7.86 -11.58 2.60
C LEU A 322 -8.88 -10.52 3.01
N ILE A 323 -8.51 -9.24 2.93
CA ILE A 323 -9.32 -8.09 3.38
C ILE A 323 -9.25 -7.00 2.31
N GLY A 324 -10.31 -6.19 2.19
CA GLY A 324 -10.34 -5.08 1.27
C GLY A 324 -11.13 -5.36 0.00
N THR A 325 -11.70 -4.31 -0.56
CA THR A 325 -12.57 -4.35 -1.75
C THR A 325 -11.87 -3.86 -3.02
N GLY A 326 -10.57 -3.51 -2.94
CA GLY A 326 -9.84 -2.89 -4.05
C GLY A 326 -10.12 -1.39 -4.21
N ARG A 327 -10.82 -0.77 -3.26
CA ARG A 327 -11.22 0.65 -3.32
C ARG A 327 -11.08 1.30 -1.96
N LEU A 328 -10.78 2.61 -1.96
CA LEU A 328 -10.66 3.41 -0.76
C LEU A 328 -11.94 3.32 0.09
N GLY A 329 -11.81 2.79 1.31
CA GLY A 329 -12.90 2.64 2.25
C GLY A 329 -13.12 3.86 3.15
N ASN A 330 -14.38 4.19 3.42
CA ASN A 330 -14.78 5.26 4.35
C ASN A 330 -15.38 4.74 5.66
N ASP A 331 -15.41 3.43 5.85
CA ASP A 331 -15.89 2.78 7.08
C ASP A 331 -14.87 2.99 8.20
N LYS A 332 -15.30 3.52 9.35
CA LYS A 332 -14.46 3.79 10.53
C LYS A 332 -14.70 2.81 11.68
N VAL A 333 -15.55 1.81 11.48
CA VAL A 333 -15.98 0.85 12.50
C VAL A 333 -15.60 -0.57 12.09
N GLY A 334 -16.02 -0.98 10.90
CA GLY A 334 -15.81 -2.33 10.39
C GLY A 334 -16.72 -3.39 11.01
N GLY A 335 -16.27 -4.64 10.96
CA GLY A 335 -16.99 -5.84 11.41
C GLY A 335 -17.43 -6.76 10.26
N LEU A 336 -17.21 -6.36 9.01
CA LEU A 336 -17.46 -7.21 7.85
C LEU A 336 -16.36 -8.26 7.70
N LYS A 337 -16.70 -9.33 6.97
CA LYS A 337 -15.82 -10.48 6.81
C LYS A 337 -14.93 -10.34 5.58
N ARG A 338 -13.63 -10.58 5.77
CA ARG A 338 -12.64 -10.74 4.69
C ARG A 338 -12.73 -9.62 3.63
N SER A 339 -12.78 -9.96 2.35
CA SER A 339 -12.83 -9.06 1.20
C SER A 339 -14.10 -8.21 1.11
N GLN A 340 -15.09 -8.42 2.01
CA GLN A 340 -16.25 -7.54 2.11
C GLN A 340 -15.95 -6.28 2.92
N GLN A 341 -14.91 -6.27 3.75
CA GLN A 341 -14.57 -5.12 4.57
C GLN A 341 -13.82 -4.07 3.73
N PRO A 342 -14.41 -2.89 3.46
CA PRO A 342 -13.65 -1.79 2.90
C PRO A 342 -12.66 -1.27 3.95
N ILE A 343 -11.43 -1.01 3.52
CA ILE A 343 -10.36 -0.47 4.36
C ILE A 343 -9.67 0.68 3.61
N ALA A 344 -8.83 1.46 4.30
CA ALA A 344 -8.15 2.60 3.69
C ALA A 344 -6.67 2.58 3.98
N SER A 345 -5.92 2.24 2.93
CA SER A 345 -4.46 2.40 2.87
C SER A 345 -3.76 1.72 4.06
N PRO A 346 -3.91 0.39 4.20
CA PRO A 346 -3.17 -0.36 5.21
C PRO A 346 -1.68 -0.17 4.93
N TRP A 347 -0.90 0.09 5.98
CA TRP A 347 0.51 0.44 5.83
C TRP A 347 1.44 -0.56 6.49
N ASP A 348 1.12 -0.98 7.71
CA ASP A 348 1.95 -1.94 8.46
C ASP A 348 1.11 -2.96 9.22
N LEU A 349 1.69 -4.13 9.49
CA LEU A 349 1.02 -5.31 10.01
C LEU A 349 1.78 -5.88 11.21
N CYS A 350 1.03 -6.32 12.22
CA CYS A 350 1.62 -6.99 13.38
C CYS A 350 0.71 -8.10 13.88
N ILE A 351 1.27 -9.30 14.07
CA ILE A 351 0.56 -10.40 14.71
C ILE A 351 0.68 -10.24 16.22
N THR A 352 -0.44 -10.31 16.94
CA THR A 352 -0.48 -10.30 18.41
C THR A 352 -1.47 -11.34 18.90
N GLU A 353 -1.50 -11.53 20.21
CA GLU A 353 -2.56 -12.27 20.89
C GLU A 353 -3.55 -11.32 21.55
N SER A 354 -4.81 -11.74 21.64
CA SER A 354 -5.77 -11.11 22.51
C SER A 354 -5.30 -11.15 23.97
N PRO A 355 -5.42 -10.04 24.70
CA PRO A 355 -5.06 -9.99 26.11
C PRO A 355 -6.03 -10.76 27.03
N PHE A 356 -7.16 -11.28 26.51
CA PHE A 356 -8.20 -11.96 27.30
C PHE A 356 -8.25 -13.47 27.06
N ASP A 357 -8.24 -13.89 25.79
CA ASP A 357 -8.38 -15.30 25.43
C ASP A 357 -7.17 -15.85 24.64
N HIS A 358 -6.11 -15.05 24.50
CA HIS A 358 -4.84 -15.41 23.86
C HIS A 358 -4.96 -15.87 22.41
N LYS A 359 -6.11 -15.63 21.75
CA LYS A 359 -6.27 -15.94 20.33
C LYS A 359 -5.47 -14.98 19.48
N THR A 360 -4.90 -15.49 18.40
CA THR A 360 -4.10 -14.70 17.47
C THR A 360 -4.97 -13.72 16.69
N VAL A 361 -4.48 -12.49 16.56
CA VAL A 361 -5.10 -11.38 15.85
C VAL A 361 -4.04 -10.72 14.96
N LEU A 362 -4.44 -10.38 13.74
CA LEU A 362 -3.65 -9.54 12.84
C LEU A 362 -4.04 -8.08 13.06
N LEU A 363 -3.10 -7.28 13.55
CA LEU A 363 -3.25 -5.83 13.65
C LEU A 363 -2.82 -5.16 12.35
N ILE A 364 -3.52 -4.08 12.00
CA ILE A 364 -3.34 -3.34 10.77
C ILE A 364 -3.24 -1.85 11.12
N SER A 365 -2.12 -1.22 10.78
CA SER A 365 -2.00 0.24 10.80
C SER A 365 -2.72 0.82 9.58
N MET A 366 -3.90 1.41 9.80
CA MET A 366 -4.70 2.05 8.75
C MET A 366 -4.30 3.52 8.64
N ALA A 367 -3.34 3.82 7.76
CA ALA A 367 -2.85 5.18 7.57
C ALA A 367 -3.96 6.11 7.06
N GLY A 368 -4.79 5.64 6.11
CA GLY A 368 -5.82 6.46 5.45
C GLY A 368 -7.02 6.82 6.34
N GLN A 369 -7.26 6.05 7.41
CA GLN A 369 -8.33 6.30 8.37
C GLN A 369 -7.82 6.74 9.75
N HIS A 370 -6.50 6.82 9.94
CA HIS A 370 -5.88 7.19 11.21
C HIS A 370 -6.32 6.30 12.38
N GLN A 371 -6.30 4.98 12.15
CA GLN A 371 -6.78 3.98 13.10
C GLN A 371 -5.84 2.76 13.13
N ILE A 372 -5.93 1.97 14.20
CA ILE A 372 -5.44 0.59 14.22
C ILE A 372 -6.65 -0.32 14.15
N TRP A 373 -6.60 -1.27 13.22
CA TRP A 373 -7.64 -2.26 12.99
C TRP A 373 -7.14 -3.65 13.39
N ALA A 374 -8.07 -4.53 13.69
CA ALA A 374 -7.82 -5.91 14.05
C ALA A 374 -8.62 -6.85 13.15
N TYR A 375 -7.96 -7.87 12.63
CA TYR A 375 -8.58 -9.01 11.95
C TYR A 375 -8.43 -10.26 12.81
N ALA A 376 -9.54 -10.94 13.07
CA ALA A 376 -9.55 -12.12 13.92
C ALA A 376 -9.67 -13.41 13.09
N PHE A 377 -8.69 -14.29 13.20
CA PHE A 377 -8.70 -15.62 12.54
C PHE A 377 -9.76 -16.54 13.16
N GLU A 378 -10.00 -16.35 14.45
CA GLU A 378 -11.03 -17.00 15.26
C GLU A 378 -11.83 -15.93 16.00
N GLU A 379 -13.05 -16.24 16.43
CA GLU A 379 -13.80 -15.29 17.28
C GLU A 379 -13.00 -15.03 18.56
N THR A 380 -12.76 -13.78 18.92
CA THR A 380 -11.94 -13.41 20.09
C THR A 380 -12.56 -12.26 20.87
N GLN A 381 -12.37 -12.30 22.19
CA GLN A 381 -12.67 -11.16 23.05
C GLN A 381 -11.51 -10.16 23.04
N TRP A 382 -11.82 -8.88 22.87
CA TRP A 382 -10.92 -7.74 22.93
C TRP A 382 -11.31 -6.81 24.10
N TRP A 383 -10.63 -5.66 24.26
CA TRP A 383 -10.87 -4.70 25.37
C TRP A 383 -12.36 -4.35 25.54
N ASN A 384 -12.79 -4.08 26.77
CA ASN A 384 -14.10 -3.50 27.10
C ASN A 384 -15.29 -4.22 26.42
N ASP A 385 -15.38 -5.54 26.59
CA ASP A 385 -16.43 -6.42 26.05
C ASP A 385 -16.56 -6.45 24.51
N VAL A 386 -15.58 -5.89 23.78
CA VAL A 386 -15.55 -5.99 22.32
C VAL A 386 -15.33 -7.45 21.92
N VAL A 387 -16.20 -8.00 21.08
CA VAL A 387 -16.02 -9.33 20.49
C VAL A 387 -15.77 -9.16 19.00
N ILE A 388 -14.61 -9.61 18.53
CA ILE A 388 -14.27 -9.61 17.12
C ILE A 388 -14.65 -10.97 16.55
N GLN A 389 -15.57 -10.96 15.59
CA GLN A 389 -16.12 -12.18 15.00
C GLN A 389 -15.08 -12.89 14.13
N LYS A 390 -15.20 -14.22 14.02
CA LYS A 390 -14.31 -15.03 13.16
C LYS A 390 -14.30 -14.50 11.72
N ASN A 391 -13.08 -14.31 11.19
CA ASN A 391 -12.80 -13.76 9.87
C ASN A 391 -13.33 -12.33 9.63
N SER A 392 -13.63 -11.57 10.69
CA SER A 392 -14.02 -10.16 10.59
C SER A 392 -12.85 -9.22 10.86
N CYS A 393 -12.94 -8.00 10.33
CA CYS A 393 -11.97 -6.94 10.56
C CYS A 393 -12.67 -5.67 11.06
N CYS A 394 -12.22 -5.07 12.16
CA CYS A 394 -12.81 -3.85 12.72
C CYS A 394 -11.75 -2.92 13.33
N ALA A 395 -12.12 -1.65 13.50
CA ALA A 395 -11.31 -0.67 14.20
C ALA A 395 -11.27 -0.98 15.70
N ILE A 396 -10.08 -0.93 16.31
CA ILE A 396 -9.89 -1.15 17.76
C ILE A 396 -9.22 0.03 18.46
N ILE A 397 -8.57 0.93 17.72
CA ILE A 397 -7.95 2.16 18.25
C ILE A 397 -8.17 3.27 17.24
N GLY A 398 -8.56 4.44 17.73
CA GLY A 398 -8.67 5.66 16.94
C GLY A 398 -10.12 6.01 16.56
N SER A 399 -10.47 7.28 16.69
CA SER A 399 -11.75 7.86 16.23
C SER A 399 -11.83 8.05 14.71
N GLY A 400 -10.67 7.98 14.06
CA GLY A 400 -10.45 8.34 12.66
C GLY A 400 -10.46 9.84 12.37
N VAL A 401 -10.20 10.67 13.39
CA VAL A 401 -9.81 12.07 13.25
C VAL A 401 -8.28 12.15 13.25
N GLU A 402 -7.70 12.98 12.39
CA GLU A 402 -6.24 13.19 12.30
C GLU A 402 -5.73 14.14 13.40
N GLU A 403 -5.25 13.59 14.51
CA GLU A 403 -4.72 14.37 15.64
C GLU A 403 -3.66 13.57 16.44
N ASN A 404 -2.91 14.25 17.30
CA ASN A 404 -1.98 13.66 18.27
C ASN A 404 -2.63 13.35 19.64
N ARG A 405 -3.88 12.88 19.69
CA ARG A 405 -4.65 12.76 20.95
C ARG A 405 -4.46 11.42 21.63
N ASN A 406 -3.94 11.42 22.86
CA ASN A 406 -3.79 10.24 23.72
C ASN A 406 -5.03 10.03 24.61
N GLY A 407 -5.20 8.84 25.19
CA GLY A 407 -6.33 8.58 26.07
C GLY A 407 -6.44 7.12 26.54
N SER A 408 -7.22 6.91 27.60
CA SER A 408 -7.50 5.59 28.16
C SER A 408 -8.56 4.80 27.41
N GLU A 409 -9.47 5.50 26.71
CA GLU A 409 -10.52 4.88 25.89
C GLU A 409 -10.03 4.76 24.43
N PRO A 410 -9.74 3.54 23.92
CA PRO A 410 -9.05 3.33 22.65
C PRO A 410 -9.72 4.01 21.45
N MET A 411 -11.05 4.02 21.40
CA MET A 411 -11.81 4.61 20.28
C MET A 411 -11.96 6.14 20.37
N SER A 412 -11.59 6.75 21.50
CA SER A 412 -11.56 8.22 21.67
C SER A 412 -10.20 8.83 21.29
N VAL A 413 -9.16 8.00 21.25
CA VAL A 413 -7.81 8.37 20.79
C VAL A 413 -7.91 8.87 19.35
N CYS A 414 -7.02 9.77 18.98
CA CYS A 414 -6.88 10.19 17.60
C CYS A 414 -5.42 9.95 17.21
N LEU A 415 -5.23 9.31 16.07
CA LEU A 415 -3.92 9.07 15.46
C LEU A 415 -3.79 9.99 14.25
N ALA A 416 -2.61 10.05 13.67
CA ALA A 416 -2.32 10.83 12.49
C ALA A 416 -1.46 9.99 11.53
N ALA A 417 -2.16 9.25 10.67
CA ALA A 417 -1.58 8.32 9.69
C ALA A 417 -0.55 7.36 10.32
N PRO A 418 -0.96 6.39 11.15
CA PRO A 418 -0.06 5.40 11.70
C PRO A 418 0.53 4.52 10.59
N ARG A 419 1.86 4.37 10.55
CA ARG A 419 2.58 3.63 9.49
C ARG A 419 3.52 2.55 10.00
N GLY A 420 3.65 2.41 11.31
CA GLY A 420 4.46 1.35 11.91
C GLY A 420 3.78 0.82 13.14
N ILE A 421 3.79 -0.50 13.31
CA ILE A 421 3.27 -1.15 14.50
C ILE A 421 4.12 -2.36 14.87
N CYS A 422 4.50 -2.48 16.13
CA CYS A 422 5.19 -3.68 16.60
C CYS A 422 4.81 -4.02 18.04
N ASN A 423 4.88 -5.31 18.38
CA ASN A 423 4.82 -5.76 19.76
C ASN A 423 6.07 -5.32 20.53
N GLY A 424 5.96 -5.26 21.85
CA GLY A 424 7.09 -5.13 22.74
C GLY A 424 6.71 -5.31 24.20
N VAL A 425 7.64 -4.94 25.08
CA VAL A 425 7.45 -5.04 26.52
C VAL A 425 7.89 -3.73 27.18
N MET A 426 7.04 -3.19 28.04
CA MET A 426 7.35 -2.01 28.86
C MET A 426 6.96 -2.31 30.31
N ASN A 427 7.88 -2.09 31.26
CA ASN A 427 7.68 -2.39 32.68
C ASN A 427 7.21 -3.84 32.96
N GLY A 428 7.68 -4.80 32.16
CA GLY A 428 7.29 -6.21 32.26
C GLY A 428 5.88 -6.53 31.77
N GLN A 429 5.19 -5.58 31.14
CA GLN A 429 3.87 -5.77 30.54
C GLN A 429 3.95 -5.76 29.01
N PRO A 430 3.15 -6.59 28.32
CA PRO A 430 3.08 -6.56 26.87
C PRO A 430 2.43 -5.24 26.39
N VAL A 431 3.03 -4.64 25.37
CA VAL A 431 2.59 -3.38 24.78
C VAL A 431 2.68 -3.42 23.26
N LEU A 432 1.97 -2.51 22.60
CA LEU A 432 2.17 -2.18 21.19
C LEU A 432 2.86 -0.82 21.10
N PHE A 433 3.80 -0.70 20.16
CA PHE A 433 4.36 0.59 19.76
C PHE A 433 3.79 0.97 18.40
N ILE A 434 3.42 2.24 18.24
CA ILE A 434 2.88 2.77 16.99
C ILE A 434 3.76 3.94 16.55
N ALA A 435 4.27 3.88 15.32
CA ALA A 435 4.84 5.03 14.63
C ALA A 435 3.71 5.84 14.02
N ASP A 436 3.40 6.97 14.65
CA ASP A 436 2.32 7.87 14.26
C ASP A 436 2.91 8.99 13.40
N SER A 437 2.96 8.77 12.09
CA SER A 437 3.88 9.48 11.20
C SER A 437 3.53 10.96 11.06
N ASN A 438 2.26 11.30 10.85
CA ASN A 438 1.87 12.69 10.60
C ASN A 438 1.98 13.55 11.87
N SER A 439 1.83 12.96 13.05
CA SER A 439 2.10 13.64 14.34
C SER A 439 3.59 13.66 14.72
N SER A 440 4.43 12.93 13.98
CA SER A 440 5.86 12.76 14.24
C SER A 440 6.14 12.29 15.68
N SER A 441 5.37 11.29 16.10
CA SER A 441 5.43 10.72 17.45
C SER A 441 5.50 9.19 17.43
N ILE A 442 6.00 8.62 18.52
CA ILE A 442 5.81 7.20 18.83
C ILE A 442 4.82 7.11 19.99
N ARG A 443 3.81 6.27 19.82
CA ARG A 443 2.79 5.99 20.85
C ARG A 443 3.04 4.61 21.44
N VAL A 444 2.61 4.43 22.67
CA VAL A 444 2.57 3.12 23.34
C VAL A 444 1.14 2.79 23.71
N VAL A 445 0.73 1.54 23.47
CA VAL A 445 -0.57 1.01 23.84
C VAL A 445 -0.36 -0.12 24.84
N THR A 446 -0.97 0.01 26.02
CA THR A 446 -0.97 -1.08 26.99
C THR A 446 -1.93 -2.17 26.54
N LEU A 447 -1.45 -3.39 26.30
CA LEU A 447 -2.33 -4.47 25.81
C LEU A 447 -3.36 -4.91 26.84
N LYS A 448 -3.18 -4.63 28.13
CA LYS A 448 -4.15 -4.98 29.18
C LYS A 448 -5.49 -4.23 29.05
N ASP A 449 -5.45 -2.95 28.74
CA ASP A 449 -6.61 -2.04 28.85
C ASP A 449 -6.78 -1.11 27.64
N GLY A 450 -5.86 -1.15 26.67
CA GLY A 450 -5.91 -0.34 25.47
C GLY A 450 -5.56 1.13 25.69
N ASN A 451 -5.05 1.50 26.87
CA ASN A 451 -4.63 2.87 27.12
C ASN A 451 -3.49 3.27 26.16
N VAL A 452 -3.71 4.34 25.40
CA VAL A 452 -2.74 4.90 24.45
C VAL A 452 -2.10 6.14 25.05
N ALA A 453 -0.77 6.13 25.14
CA ALA A 453 0.02 7.22 25.66
C ALA A 453 1.12 7.66 24.69
N ASN A 454 1.56 8.91 24.84
CA ASN A 454 2.77 9.38 24.18
C ASN A 454 3.98 8.66 24.78
N LEU A 455 4.85 8.13 23.92
CA LEU A 455 6.17 7.65 24.31
C LEU A 455 7.21 8.74 24.08
N ILE A 456 7.27 9.26 22.85
CA ILE A 456 8.14 10.37 22.45
C ILE A 456 7.57 11.16 21.27
N GLY A 457 8.11 12.35 21.01
CA GLY A 457 7.78 13.12 19.80
C GLY A 457 6.39 13.77 19.85
N GLY A 458 6.07 14.54 18.82
CA GLY A 458 4.84 15.33 18.74
C GLY A 458 4.77 16.49 19.73
N ASP A 459 3.54 16.91 20.04
CA ASP A 459 3.21 18.00 20.97
C ASP A 459 2.17 17.54 22.01
N ALA A 460 2.11 18.25 23.13
CA ALA A 460 1.06 18.08 24.12
C ALA A 460 -0.30 18.60 23.62
N ASP A 461 -0.30 19.60 22.73
CA ASP A 461 -1.48 19.99 21.98
C ASP A 461 -1.79 18.93 20.91
N PRO A 462 -2.89 18.18 21.03
CA PRO A 462 -3.22 17.12 20.07
C PRO A 462 -3.48 17.65 18.65
N THR A 463 -3.80 18.93 18.48
CA THR A 463 -4.07 19.50 17.15
C THR A 463 -2.80 19.94 16.42
N ASN A 464 -1.67 20.04 17.12
CA ASN A 464 -0.41 20.47 16.54
C ASN A 464 0.36 19.31 15.87
N LEU A 465 0.02 19.03 14.60
CA LEU A 465 0.74 18.05 13.77
C LEU A 465 2.05 18.58 13.16
N SER A 466 2.45 19.82 13.49
CA SER A 466 3.68 20.45 12.97
C SER A 466 4.85 20.38 13.96
N ALA A 467 4.70 19.68 15.09
CA ALA A 467 5.72 19.54 16.12
C ALA A 467 6.79 18.48 15.80
N PHE A 468 7.32 18.53 14.58
CA PHE A 468 8.42 17.69 14.10
C PHE A 468 9.80 18.35 14.29
N GLY A 469 10.86 17.58 14.09
CA GLY A 469 12.24 18.05 14.18
C GLY A 469 13.20 16.88 14.36
N ASP A 470 14.45 17.17 14.75
CA ASP A 470 15.47 16.14 14.97
C ASP A 470 16.21 16.41 16.29
N LEU A 471 15.61 15.97 17.39
CA LEU A 471 16.16 16.14 18.73
C LEU A 471 16.05 14.84 19.50
N ASP A 472 17.15 14.43 20.11
CA ASP A 472 17.18 13.33 21.07
C ASP A 472 16.66 13.83 22.42
N GLY A 473 16.04 12.96 23.23
CA GLY A 473 15.39 13.37 24.47
C GLY A 473 14.30 12.41 24.92
N SER A 474 13.42 12.86 25.82
CA SER A 474 12.33 12.06 26.40
C SER A 474 10.97 12.74 26.21
N GLY A 475 9.90 11.96 26.05
CA GLY A 475 8.54 12.47 25.82
C GLY A 475 8.51 13.50 24.67
N TYR A 476 7.78 14.60 24.88
CA TYR A 476 7.66 15.68 23.89
C TYR A 476 8.96 16.48 23.63
N SER A 477 10.00 16.33 24.45
CA SER A 477 11.28 17.02 24.19
C SER A 477 12.07 16.39 23.05
N ALA A 478 11.90 15.08 22.84
CA ALA A 478 12.39 14.41 21.65
C ALA A 478 11.60 14.90 20.43
N LYS A 479 12.27 15.01 19.29
CA LYS A 479 11.65 15.35 18.01
C LYS A 479 12.08 14.36 16.94
N LEU A 480 11.07 13.92 16.19
CA LEU A 480 11.15 13.06 15.01
C LEU A 480 10.57 13.82 13.81
N GLN A 481 10.76 13.29 12.61
CA GLN A 481 10.12 13.78 11.41
C GLN A 481 9.60 12.59 10.60
N HIS A 482 8.27 12.43 10.60
CA HIS A 482 7.56 11.40 9.84
C HIS A 482 8.15 9.97 10.04
N PRO A 483 8.24 9.47 11.29
CA PRO A 483 8.77 8.13 11.56
C PRO A 483 7.85 7.07 10.94
N VAL A 484 8.42 6.02 10.35
CA VAL A 484 7.64 4.96 9.66
C VAL A 484 7.80 3.61 10.34
N GLY A 485 9.02 3.10 10.43
CA GLY A 485 9.30 1.75 10.92
C GLY A 485 9.60 1.73 12.42
N VAL A 486 9.09 0.72 13.10
CA VAL A 486 9.39 0.40 14.50
C VAL A 486 9.68 -1.09 14.64
N ALA A 487 10.71 -1.46 15.40
CA ALA A 487 10.87 -2.84 15.85
C ALA A 487 11.49 -2.92 17.24
N PHE A 488 10.98 -3.85 18.03
CA PHE A 488 11.42 -4.07 19.39
C PHE A 488 12.46 -5.19 19.47
N HIS A 489 13.60 -4.89 20.09
CA HIS A 489 14.62 -5.88 20.40
C HIS A 489 14.48 -6.36 21.84
N TYR A 490 13.88 -7.54 22.00
CA TYR A 490 13.59 -8.14 23.31
C TYR A 490 14.83 -8.30 24.22
N PRO A 491 15.99 -8.80 23.74
CA PRO A 491 17.15 -9.04 24.61
C PRO A 491 17.67 -7.78 25.31
N THR A 492 17.64 -6.62 24.63
CA THR A 492 18.12 -5.35 25.21
C THR A 492 17.00 -4.45 25.70
N SER A 493 15.73 -4.81 25.48
CA SER A 493 14.55 -3.98 25.77
C SER A 493 14.68 -2.59 25.12
N GLN A 494 15.00 -2.58 23.83
CA GLN A 494 15.17 -1.35 23.04
C GLN A 494 14.18 -1.34 21.88
N LEU A 495 13.55 -0.19 21.65
CA LEU A 495 12.73 0.05 20.47
C LEU A 495 13.56 0.81 19.44
N TYR A 496 13.73 0.26 18.25
CA TYR A 496 14.37 0.93 17.12
C TYR A 496 13.32 1.60 16.25
N ILE A 497 13.67 2.77 15.72
CA ILE A 497 12.79 3.64 14.95
C ILE A 497 13.54 4.08 13.69
N THR A 498 12.89 4.00 12.53
CA THR A 498 13.32 4.78 11.37
C THR A 498 12.71 6.17 11.46
N ASP A 499 13.56 7.15 11.75
CA ASP A 499 13.20 8.57 11.74
C ASP A 499 13.36 9.09 10.31
N THR A 500 12.38 8.70 9.48
CA THR A 500 12.47 8.60 8.02
C THR A 500 12.93 9.89 7.37
N PHE A 501 12.28 11.02 7.66
CA PHE A 501 12.61 12.30 7.01
C PHE A 501 13.81 13.01 7.63
N ASN A 502 14.25 12.58 8.82
CA ASN A 502 15.55 12.97 9.34
C ASN A 502 16.68 12.09 8.78
N ASN A 503 16.37 11.09 7.95
CA ASN A 503 17.32 10.16 7.33
C ASN A 503 18.19 9.43 8.37
N LYS A 504 17.58 9.03 9.49
CA LYS A 504 18.26 8.46 10.66
C LYS A 504 17.58 7.22 11.20
N LEU A 505 18.36 6.43 11.92
CA LEU A 505 17.86 5.48 12.89
C LEU A 505 17.91 6.12 14.27
N LYS A 506 16.87 5.93 15.06
CA LYS A 506 16.85 6.24 16.49
C LYS A 506 16.49 5.00 17.29
N TYR A 507 16.78 5.03 18.57
CA TYR A 507 16.33 3.98 19.48
C TYR A 507 15.87 4.59 20.82
N ILE A 508 14.97 3.88 21.49
CA ILE A 508 14.53 4.19 22.84
C ILE A 508 14.93 3.04 23.75
N ASP A 509 15.59 3.36 24.84
CA ASP A 509 15.83 2.42 25.92
C ASP A 509 14.59 2.38 26.84
N MET A 510 13.95 1.22 26.98
CA MET A 510 12.67 1.12 27.73
C MET A 510 12.80 1.34 29.24
N LYS A 511 14.02 1.37 29.79
CA LYS A 511 14.24 1.62 31.22
C LYS A 511 14.32 3.12 31.50
N SER A 512 15.02 3.85 30.64
CA SER A 512 15.21 5.31 30.76
C SER A 512 14.15 6.13 30.03
N LEU A 513 13.47 5.53 29.04
CA LEU A 513 12.53 6.19 28.13
C LEU A 513 13.14 7.38 27.39
N VAL A 514 14.46 7.33 27.17
CA VAL A 514 15.20 8.32 26.39
C VAL A 514 15.38 7.82 24.96
N CYS A 515 14.99 8.65 24.01
CA CYS A 515 15.27 8.48 22.58
C CYS A 515 16.64 9.05 22.24
N SER A 516 17.42 8.31 21.46
CA SER A 516 18.75 8.71 21.01
C SER A 516 19.01 8.29 19.56
N SER A 517 19.78 9.09 18.85
CA SER A 517 20.26 8.77 17.51
C SER A 517 21.14 7.52 17.53
N TYR A 518 20.83 6.56 16.67
CA TYR A 518 21.54 5.29 16.56
C TYR A 518 22.58 5.34 15.44
N PHE A 519 23.82 5.66 15.80
CA PHE A 519 24.92 5.73 14.85
C PHE A 519 25.55 4.36 14.62
N VAL A 520 25.74 4.02 13.35
CA VAL A 520 26.41 2.79 12.90
C VAL A 520 27.56 3.10 11.95
N THR A 521 28.59 2.27 12.00
CA THR A 521 29.81 2.43 11.20
C THR A 521 29.65 1.71 9.86
N ASP A 522 29.83 2.43 8.76
CA ASP A 522 29.75 1.89 7.39
C ASP A 522 31.04 1.15 7.02
N THR A 523 30.95 -0.16 6.82
CA THR A 523 32.14 -0.98 6.50
C THR A 523 32.42 -1.09 5.00
N ASP A 524 31.48 -0.67 4.14
CA ASP A 524 31.58 -0.75 2.68
C ASP A 524 32.28 0.48 2.07
N THR A 525 32.25 1.62 2.75
CA THR A 525 32.84 2.88 2.25
C THR A 525 34.33 3.01 2.58
N LYS A 526 35.16 3.25 1.55
CA LYS A 526 36.59 3.55 1.74
C LYS A 526 36.76 4.96 2.29
N LYS A 527 37.42 5.08 3.45
CA LYS A 527 37.76 6.34 4.13
C LYS A 527 38.34 7.40 3.17
N GLN A 528 37.69 8.56 3.07
CA GLN A 528 38.38 9.80 2.67
C GLN A 528 39.00 10.46 3.91
N ARG A 529 40.11 11.19 3.72
CA ARG A 529 40.93 11.71 4.83
C ARG A 529 40.18 12.85 5.54
N GLY A 530 39.65 12.59 6.74
CA GLY A 530 38.97 13.59 7.57
C GLY A 530 37.46 13.40 7.75
N GLU A 531 36.86 12.39 7.13
CA GLU A 531 35.42 12.11 7.25
C GLU A 531 35.10 11.05 8.32
N THR A 532 33.94 11.20 8.97
CA THR A 532 33.37 10.20 9.88
C THR A 532 32.76 9.04 9.10
N ASN A 533 33.08 7.80 9.47
CA ASN A 533 32.62 6.59 8.80
C ASN A 533 31.18 6.18 9.18
N SER A 534 30.32 7.16 9.47
CA SER A 534 28.94 6.93 9.89
C SER A 534 28.07 6.66 8.68
N ALA A 535 27.26 5.60 8.75
CA ALA A 535 26.31 5.27 7.70
C ALA A 535 25.31 6.41 7.47
N LYS A 536 25.02 6.66 6.20
CA LYS A 536 23.97 7.60 5.77
C LYS A 536 22.77 6.81 5.29
N PHE A 537 21.57 7.23 5.63
CA PHE A 537 20.32 6.68 5.08
C PHE A 537 19.67 7.74 4.18
N SER A 538 18.67 7.32 3.40
CA SER A 538 17.80 8.21 2.65
C SER A 538 16.38 7.65 2.68
N GLU A 539 15.51 8.29 3.48
CA GLU A 539 14.17 7.80 3.83
C GLU A 539 14.16 6.32 4.24
N PRO A 540 14.85 5.92 5.32
CA PRO A 540 14.74 4.56 5.81
C PRO A 540 13.29 4.28 6.23
N TYR A 541 12.66 3.23 5.70
CA TYR A 541 11.26 2.87 5.96
C TYR A 541 11.16 1.69 6.94
N GLY A 542 10.77 0.50 6.48
CA GLY A 542 10.60 -0.67 7.34
C GLY A 542 11.92 -1.17 7.89
N LEU A 543 11.84 -1.82 9.05
CA LEU A 543 12.97 -2.47 9.69
C LEU A 543 12.52 -3.77 10.36
N ALA A 544 13.37 -4.79 10.33
CA ALA A 544 13.11 -6.07 10.99
C ALA A 544 14.36 -6.50 11.76
N ILE A 545 14.14 -7.19 12.87
CA ILE A 545 15.23 -7.66 13.74
C ILE A 545 15.13 -9.17 13.86
N PHE A 546 16.25 -9.85 13.64
CA PHE A 546 16.40 -11.28 13.86
C PHE A 546 17.74 -11.56 14.53
N ASP A 547 17.68 -12.19 15.70
CA ASP A 547 18.83 -12.38 16.58
C ASP A 547 19.55 -11.05 16.85
N HIS A 548 20.83 -10.92 16.49
CA HIS A 548 21.62 -9.70 16.65
C HIS A 548 21.72 -8.87 15.37
N PHE A 549 20.96 -9.21 14.32
CA PHE A 549 20.93 -8.45 13.07
C PHE A 549 19.65 -7.64 12.94
N MET A 550 19.81 -6.38 12.55
CA MET A 550 18.72 -5.51 12.14
C MET A 550 18.85 -5.23 10.64
N TYR A 551 17.77 -5.43 9.91
CA TYR A 551 17.67 -5.15 8.49
C TYR A 551 16.80 -3.91 8.29
N VAL A 552 17.22 -3.01 7.41
CA VAL A 552 16.57 -1.73 7.16
C VAL A 552 16.34 -1.54 5.67
N ALA A 553 15.12 -1.22 5.29
CA ALA A 553 14.77 -0.77 3.95
C ALA A 553 15.20 0.70 3.78
N ASP A 554 16.33 0.91 3.10
CA ASP A 554 16.86 2.24 2.79
C ASP A 554 16.30 2.71 1.45
N LYS A 555 15.04 3.16 1.51
CA LYS A 555 14.10 3.29 0.39
C LYS A 555 14.68 4.07 -0.79
N ASN A 556 15.06 5.33 -0.61
CA ASN A 556 15.47 6.19 -1.73
C ASN A 556 16.83 5.77 -2.30
N ASN A 557 17.63 5.04 -1.53
CA ASN A 557 18.85 4.42 -2.03
C ASN A 557 18.59 3.09 -2.76
N SER A 558 17.35 2.58 -2.75
CA SER A 558 16.97 1.26 -3.30
C SER A 558 17.84 0.12 -2.75
N HIS A 559 18.18 0.19 -1.45
CA HIS A 559 19.04 -0.78 -0.80
C HIS A 559 18.37 -1.39 0.43
N ILE A 560 18.69 -2.66 0.71
CA ILE A 560 18.54 -3.22 2.05
C ILE A 560 19.88 -3.15 2.75
N LYS A 561 19.87 -2.68 3.99
CA LYS A 561 21.06 -2.56 4.83
C LYS A 561 20.94 -3.47 6.04
N ARG A 562 21.96 -4.29 6.27
CA ARG A 562 22.06 -5.16 7.46
C ARG A 562 23.02 -4.54 8.45
N ILE A 563 22.56 -4.41 9.68
CA ILE A 563 23.27 -3.86 10.83
C ILE A 563 23.49 -4.97 11.82
N ASP A 564 24.74 -5.12 12.25
CA ASP A 564 25.10 -5.94 13.40
C ASP A 564 24.93 -5.10 14.67
N LEU A 565 23.98 -5.48 15.53
CA LEU A 565 23.64 -4.74 16.75
C LEU A 565 24.73 -4.85 17.82
N ASN A 566 25.55 -5.91 17.80
CA ASN A 566 26.64 -6.12 18.76
C ASN A 566 27.83 -5.23 18.43
N HIS A 567 28.18 -5.15 17.14
CA HIS A 567 29.35 -4.41 16.67
C HIS A 567 29.03 -2.98 16.19
N ARG A 568 27.74 -2.66 16.01
CA ARG A 568 27.24 -1.40 15.42
C ARG A 568 27.86 -1.10 14.06
N THR A 569 27.99 -2.12 13.24
CA THR A 569 28.51 -2.04 11.87
C THR A 569 27.40 -2.31 10.87
N ILE A 570 27.45 -1.65 9.72
CA ILE A 570 26.49 -1.83 8.64
C ILE A 570 27.17 -2.33 7.37
N VAL A 571 26.44 -3.17 6.63
CA VAL A 571 26.77 -3.63 5.28
C VAL A 571 25.54 -3.53 4.39
N ARG A 572 25.76 -3.30 3.10
CA ARG A 572 24.70 -3.41 2.10
C ARG A 572 24.44 -4.88 1.78
N CYS A 573 23.17 -5.30 1.85
CA CYS A 573 22.76 -6.60 1.31
C CYS A 573 22.84 -6.59 -0.22
N ARG A 574 23.42 -7.63 -0.80
CA ARG A 574 23.46 -7.83 -2.25
C ARG A 574 22.59 -9.03 -2.59
N PHE A 575 21.56 -8.81 -3.39
CA PHE A 575 20.69 -9.88 -3.85
C PHE A 575 21.21 -10.43 -5.17
N ASP A 576 21.37 -11.74 -5.27
CA ASP A 576 21.77 -12.41 -6.51
C ASP A 576 20.54 -12.95 -7.23
N LEU A 577 20.24 -12.33 -8.38
CA LEU A 577 19.14 -12.70 -9.27
C LEU A 577 19.55 -13.69 -10.37
N ARG A 578 20.83 -14.09 -10.44
CA ARG A 578 21.37 -14.83 -11.60
C ARG A 578 21.02 -16.31 -11.60
N GLU A 579 20.67 -16.90 -10.46
CA GLU A 579 20.34 -18.33 -10.39
C GLU A 579 18.87 -18.63 -10.72
N THR A 580 17.95 -17.67 -10.59
CA THR A 580 16.50 -17.91 -10.76
C THR A 580 16.06 -18.02 -12.22
N LEU A 581 16.89 -17.64 -13.19
CA LEU A 581 16.55 -17.66 -14.63
C LEU A 581 17.02 -18.92 -15.38
N ASN A 582 17.74 -19.85 -14.74
CA ASN A 582 18.42 -20.96 -15.42
C ASN A 582 18.03 -22.40 -14.98
N GLU A 583 17.02 -22.58 -14.13
CA GLU A 583 16.50 -23.93 -13.84
C GLU A 583 15.13 -24.16 -14.48
N GLU A 584 15.11 -24.47 -15.78
CA GLU A 584 14.09 -25.39 -16.30
C GLU A 584 14.34 -26.76 -15.62
N ARG A 585 13.68 -27.01 -14.49
CA ARG A 585 13.61 -28.36 -13.94
C ARG A 585 12.69 -29.19 -14.83
N THR A 586 13.27 -29.86 -15.82
CA THR A 586 12.58 -30.90 -16.58
C THR A 586 12.24 -32.08 -15.67
N PHE A 587 10.99 -32.17 -15.23
CA PHE A 587 10.43 -33.41 -14.71
C PHE A 587 10.09 -34.34 -15.88
N GLY A 588 10.70 -35.53 -15.91
CA GLY A 588 10.43 -36.56 -16.92
C GLY A 588 9.00 -37.06 -16.84
N SER A 589 8.34 -37.18 -17.99
CA SER A 589 6.93 -37.54 -18.14
C SER A 589 6.60 -38.94 -17.58
N LYS A 590 5.87 -39.00 -16.47
CA LYS A 590 5.04 -40.17 -16.09
C LYS A 590 3.58 -39.71 -16.05
N GLN A 591 2.69 -40.41 -16.76
CA GLN A 591 1.24 -40.18 -16.68
C GLN A 591 0.64 -41.18 -15.70
N ALA A 592 -0.06 -40.67 -14.68
CA ALA A 592 -0.92 -41.47 -13.81
C ALA A 592 -2.38 -41.19 -14.17
N TYR A 593 -3.22 -42.23 -14.15
CA TYR A 593 -4.67 -42.11 -14.33
C TYR A 593 -5.35 -42.48 -13.02
N LEU A 594 -6.17 -41.56 -12.49
CA LEU A 594 -6.99 -41.80 -11.32
C LEU A 594 -8.45 -42.00 -11.76
N THR A 595 -9.05 -43.12 -11.34
CA THR A 595 -10.50 -43.35 -11.52
C THR A 595 -11.18 -43.23 -10.16
N ILE A 596 -12.12 -42.28 -10.06
CA ILE A 596 -12.90 -42.03 -8.84
C ILE A 596 -14.34 -42.51 -9.09
N THR A 597 -14.86 -43.37 -8.22
CA THR A 597 -16.26 -43.80 -8.24
C THR A 597 -17.07 -42.96 -7.27
N LEU A 598 -18.06 -42.22 -7.77
CA LEU A 598 -18.89 -41.31 -6.96
C LEU A 598 -20.09 -42.05 -6.32
N PRO A 599 -20.51 -41.68 -5.09
CA PRO A 599 -21.78 -42.13 -4.52
C PRO A 599 -22.98 -41.65 -5.36
N GLU A 600 -24.11 -42.35 -5.28
CA GLU A 600 -25.33 -42.07 -6.09
C GLU A 600 -25.92 -40.66 -5.90
N THR A 601 -25.55 -39.95 -4.83
CA THR A 601 -26.03 -38.60 -4.47
C THR A 601 -25.22 -37.45 -5.10
N PHE A 602 -24.18 -37.75 -5.88
CA PHE A 602 -23.34 -36.73 -6.54
C PHE A 602 -23.32 -36.96 -8.04
N GLN A 603 -23.33 -35.87 -8.81
CA GLN A 603 -23.34 -35.94 -10.27
C GLN A 603 -22.15 -35.21 -10.86
N LEU A 604 -21.49 -35.86 -11.81
CA LEU A 604 -20.49 -35.24 -12.66
C LEU A 604 -21.21 -34.48 -13.77
N ARG A 605 -20.98 -33.16 -13.85
CA ARG A 605 -21.48 -32.32 -14.94
C ARG A 605 -20.35 -31.90 -15.85
N GLU A 606 -20.55 -32.10 -17.14
CA GLU A 606 -19.71 -31.50 -18.17
C GLU A 606 -20.27 -30.10 -18.46
N ASN A 607 -19.46 -29.08 -18.19
CA ASN A 607 -19.83 -27.69 -18.38
C ASN A 607 -19.41 -27.24 -19.79
N ASN A 608 -20.19 -26.34 -20.38
CA ASN A 608 -19.87 -25.77 -21.69
C ASN A 608 -18.50 -25.07 -21.66
N GLY A 609 -17.57 -25.51 -22.50
CA GLY A 609 -16.21 -24.96 -22.57
C GLY A 609 -15.08 -25.96 -22.33
N GLY A 610 -15.38 -27.24 -22.10
CA GLY A 610 -14.36 -28.27 -21.85
C GLY A 610 -13.91 -28.34 -20.40
N THR A 611 -14.72 -27.85 -19.47
CA THR A 611 -14.56 -27.98 -18.02
C THR A 611 -15.55 -29.00 -17.45
N TRP A 612 -15.23 -29.62 -16.32
CA TRP A 612 -16.14 -30.49 -15.57
C TRP A 612 -16.36 -29.97 -14.14
N SER A 613 -17.45 -30.39 -13.50
CA SER A 613 -17.74 -30.14 -12.08
C SER A 613 -18.35 -31.37 -11.41
N ILE A 614 -18.11 -31.53 -10.11
CA ILE A 614 -18.87 -32.45 -9.26
C ILE A 614 -19.77 -31.60 -8.37
N GLU A 615 -21.06 -31.86 -8.47
CA GLU A 615 -22.11 -31.11 -7.78
C GLU A 615 -22.92 -32.04 -6.87
N ASP A 616 -23.41 -31.51 -5.76
CA ASP A 616 -24.43 -32.17 -4.95
C ASP A 616 -25.84 -32.01 -5.56
N GLU A 617 -26.84 -32.61 -4.93
CA GLU A 617 -28.24 -32.58 -5.40
C GLU A 617 -28.85 -31.16 -5.42
N ASP A 618 -28.27 -30.20 -4.67
CA ASP A 618 -28.69 -28.80 -4.58
C ASP A 618 -27.93 -27.88 -5.56
N GLY A 619 -27.01 -28.42 -6.36
CA GLY A 619 -26.24 -27.70 -7.37
C GLY A 619 -25.04 -26.91 -6.82
N PHE A 620 -24.59 -27.23 -5.59
CA PHE A 620 -23.38 -26.63 -5.03
C PHE A 620 -22.14 -27.28 -5.64
N LYS A 621 -21.21 -26.44 -6.15
CA LYS A 621 -19.99 -26.88 -6.82
C LYS A 621 -18.94 -27.27 -5.78
N ILE A 622 -18.62 -28.55 -5.69
CA ILE A 622 -17.67 -29.09 -4.71
C ILE A 622 -16.25 -29.04 -5.28
N CYS A 623 -16.11 -29.33 -6.57
CA CYS A 623 -14.86 -29.16 -7.30
C CYS A 623 -15.11 -28.95 -8.80
N ASP A 624 -14.13 -28.36 -9.48
CA ASP A 624 -14.13 -28.16 -10.93
C ASP A 624 -12.73 -28.30 -11.54
N GLY A 625 -12.68 -28.48 -12.86
CA GLY A 625 -11.41 -28.57 -13.59
C GLY A 625 -11.58 -28.55 -15.10
N ASP A 626 -10.47 -28.30 -15.81
CA ASP A 626 -10.38 -28.37 -17.27
C ASP A 626 -10.10 -29.81 -17.74
N LEU A 627 -10.76 -30.27 -18.81
CA LEU A 627 -10.60 -31.64 -19.33
C LEU A 627 -9.24 -31.92 -19.99
N MET A 628 -8.39 -30.92 -20.25
CA MET A 628 -7.12 -31.13 -20.95
C MET A 628 -6.01 -30.14 -20.53
N ARG A 629 -5.23 -30.46 -19.48
CA ARG A 629 -3.73 -30.46 -19.47
C ARG A 629 -3.13 -30.80 -18.09
N HIS A 630 -2.21 -31.77 -18.13
CA HIS A 630 -1.24 -32.25 -17.12
C HIS A 630 -0.32 -31.14 -16.56
N ALA A 631 0.31 -31.22 -15.37
CA ALA A 631 0.31 -32.16 -14.24
C ALA A 631 1.10 -31.52 -13.08
N SER A 632 0.60 -31.65 -11.84
CA SER A 632 1.43 -31.91 -10.63
C SER A 632 0.52 -32.16 -9.42
N ASP A 633 0.42 -33.44 -9.08
CA ASP A 633 0.19 -34.08 -7.78
C ASP A 633 -0.40 -33.26 -6.63
N GLN A 634 -1.74 -33.16 -6.62
CA GLN A 634 -2.60 -33.43 -5.47
C GLN A 634 -4.06 -33.25 -5.92
N ILE A 635 -4.90 -34.27 -5.70
CA ILE A 635 -6.35 -34.10 -5.81
C ILE A 635 -6.85 -33.90 -4.38
N LEU A 636 -7.07 -32.63 -4.00
CA LEU A 636 -7.83 -32.31 -2.81
C LEU A 636 -9.32 -32.53 -3.14
N LEU A 637 -9.93 -33.47 -2.44
CA LEU A 637 -11.38 -33.62 -2.41
C LEU A 637 -11.89 -32.90 -1.16
N ASP A 638 -12.46 -31.71 -1.33
CA ASP A 638 -13.22 -31.06 -0.26
C ASP A 638 -14.52 -31.82 -0.05
N TYR A 639 -14.63 -32.58 1.04
CA TYR A 639 -15.87 -33.22 1.45
C TYR A 639 -16.40 -32.53 2.70
N ILE A 640 -17.60 -31.93 2.61
CA ILE A 640 -18.29 -31.32 3.75
C ILE A 640 -19.57 -32.13 4.03
N PRO A 641 -19.57 -33.06 5.01
CA PRO A 641 -20.82 -33.70 5.40
C PRO A 641 -21.60 -32.78 6.34
N ARG A 642 -22.82 -32.40 5.94
CA ARG A 642 -23.86 -32.08 6.92
C ARG A 642 -24.50 -33.40 7.36
N ASP A 643 -24.06 -33.87 8.52
CA ASP A 643 -24.65 -34.95 9.32
C ASP A 643 -24.62 -36.39 8.76
N LYS A 644 -23.84 -37.22 9.46
CA LYS A 644 -23.78 -38.71 9.52
C LYS A 644 -22.86 -39.46 8.54
N GLN A 645 -21.98 -40.27 9.15
CA GLN A 645 -21.10 -41.34 8.64
C GLN A 645 -20.40 -41.10 7.29
N VAL A 646 -19.09 -40.82 7.35
CA VAL A 646 -18.18 -40.74 6.19
C VAL A 646 -18.23 -42.06 5.42
N ALA A 647 -18.58 -41.99 4.13
CA ALA A 647 -18.50 -43.12 3.21
C ALA A 647 -17.03 -43.53 3.01
N GLN A 648 -16.73 -44.82 3.11
CA GLN A 648 -15.40 -45.35 2.77
C GLN A 648 -15.16 -45.18 1.26
N LEU A 649 -14.18 -44.35 0.89
CA LEU A 649 -13.70 -44.26 -0.49
C LEU A 649 -12.79 -45.46 -0.78
N LYS A 650 -13.20 -46.28 -1.74
CA LYS A 650 -12.35 -47.30 -2.34
C LYS A 650 -11.71 -46.72 -3.59
N TYR A 651 -10.39 -46.85 -3.70
CA TYR A 651 -9.69 -46.55 -4.94
C TYR A 651 -9.06 -47.83 -5.48
N GLU A 652 -9.02 -47.90 -6.80
CA GLU A 652 -8.24 -48.89 -7.53
C GLU A 652 -7.17 -48.12 -8.30
N LEU A 653 -5.90 -48.38 -7.96
CA LEU A 653 -4.76 -47.77 -8.63
C LEU A 653 -4.15 -48.82 -9.56
N MET A 654 -4.16 -48.56 -10.86
CA MET A 654 -3.48 -49.42 -11.83
C MET A 654 -2.11 -48.82 -12.12
N VAL A 655 -1.06 -49.47 -11.62
CA VAL A 655 0.32 -49.08 -11.87
C VAL A 655 0.84 -49.91 -13.02
N CYS A 656 1.28 -49.27 -14.10
CA CYS A 656 1.89 -49.94 -15.23
C CYS A 656 3.39 -49.60 -15.33
N GLU A 657 4.24 -50.61 -15.26
CA GLU A 657 5.67 -50.52 -15.57
C GLU A 657 6.00 -51.48 -16.71
N ASP A 658 6.69 -50.99 -17.75
CA ASP A 658 7.20 -51.77 -18.89
C ASP A 658 6.19 -52.82 -19.43
N ASP A 659 5.01 -52.34 -19.82
CA ASP A 659 3.88 -53.13 -20.36
C ASP A 659 3.26 -54.17 -19.40
N LYS A 660 3.56 -54.10 -18.10
CA LYS A 660 2.84 -54.87 -17.07
C LYS A 660 2.08 -53.94 -16.14
N CYS A 661 0.76 -54.11 -16.15
CA CYS A 661 -0.13 -53.40 -15.22
C CYS A 661 -0.44 -54.29 -14.01
N SER A 662 -0.23 -53.73 -12.82
CA SER A 662 -0.63 -54.32 -11.55
C SER A 662 -1.67 -53.46 -10.87
N MET A 663 -2.72 -54.11 -10.38
CA MET A 663 -3.79 -53.48 -9.60
C MET A 663 -3.38 -53.39 -8.14
N VAL A 664 -3.37 -52.18 -7.60
CA VAL A 664 -3.22 -51.91 -6.18
C VAL A 664 -4.56 -51.41 -5.67
N ASN A 665 -5.19 -52.24 -4.84
CA ASN A 665 -6.45 -51.89 -4.19
C ASN A 665 -6.13 -51.35 -2.80
N GLY A 666 -6.70 -50.19 -2.47
CA GLY A 666 -6.54 -49.60 -1.15
C GLY A 666 -7.87 -49.10 -0.59
N GLU A 667 -7.97 -49.13 0.74
CA GLU A 667 -9.03 -48.46 1.48
C GLU A 667 -8.42 -47.24 2.17
N VAL A 668 -9.02 -46.07 1.96
CA VAL A 668 -8.55 -44.85 2.61
C VAL A 668 -9.20 -44.71 3.97
N GLN A 669 -8.39 -44.58 5.02
CA GLN A 669 -8.89 -44.24 6.35
C GLN A 669 -8.60 -42.76 6.66
N PRO A 670 -9.56 -42.01 7.23
CA PRO A 670 -9.37 -40.61 7.57
C PRO A 670 -8.32 -40.47 8.68
N ILE A 671 -7.41 -39.50 8.53
CA ILE A 671 -6.29 -39.31 9.48
C ILE A 671 -6.57 -38.16 10.45
N ASN A 672 -7.47 -37.24 10.10
CA ASN A 672 -7.87 -36.14 10.98
C ASN A 672 -9.33 -35.76 10.75
N GLN A 673 -10.03 -35.38 11.82
CA GLN A 673 -11.47 -35.10 11.80
C GLN A 673 -11.73 -33.70 12.38
N THR A 674 -12.09 -32.75 11.51
CA THR A 674 -12.68 -31.46 11.91
C THR A 674 -13.92 -31.20 11.07
N ASP A 675 -14.83 -30.34 11.53
CA ASP A 675 -16.16 -30.07 10.94
C ASP A 675 -16.14 -29.48 9.51
N SER A 676 -14.98 -29.43 8.84
CA SER A 676 -14.84 -28.74 7.55
C SER A 676 -13.90 -29.42 6.55
N ILE A 677 -13.04 -30.35 6.98
CA ILE A 677 -12.03 -30.97 6.13
C ILE A 677 -11.82 -32.42 6.58
N VAL A 678 -11.94 -33.37 5.66
CA VAL A 678 -11.51 -34.76 5.88
C VAL A 678 -10.24 -34.97 5.05
N GLU A 679 -9.09 -35.02 5.72
CA GLU A 679 -7.82 -35.32 5.07
C GLU A 679 -7.66 -36.82 4.89
N PHE A 680 -7.37 -37.18 3.64
CA PHE A 680 -7.11 -38.54 3.20
C PHE A 680 -5.66 -38.62 2.74
N VAL A 681 -4.85 -39.47 3.36
CA VAL A 681 -3.49 -39.75 2.86
C VAL A 681 -3.51 -41.08 2.13
N ILE A 682 -3.26 -41.03 0.83
CA ILE A 682 -3.00 -42.22 0.02
C ILE A 682 -1.51 -42.49 0.14
N LYS A 683 -1.16 -43.43 1.02
CA LYS A 683 0.23 -43.86 1.19
C LYS A 683 0.52 -44.95 0.15
N VAL A 684 1.19 -44.58 -0.94
CA VAL A 684 1.76 -45.56 -1.87
C VAL A 684 3.14 -45.91 -1.31
N ASP A 685 3.22 -46.99 -0.54
CA ASP A 685 4.52 -47.50 -0.09
C ASP A 685 5.29 -47.96 -1.35
N GLN A 686 6.27 -47.16 -1.77
CA GLN A 686 7.28 -47.59 -2.72
C GLN A 686 8.00 -48.78 -2.12
N THR A 687 7.76 -49.96 -2.68
CA THR A 687 8.59 -51.12 -2.38
C THR A 687 9.98 -50.87 -2.94
N GLU A 688 10.97 -50.98 -2.05
CA GLU A 688 12.39 -50.83 -2.31
C GLU A 688 12.82 -51.45 -3.64
N THR A 689 13.46 -50.67 -4.52
CA THR A 689 14.51 -51.18 -5.39
C THR A 689 15.63 -50.14 -5.56
N SER A 690 16.61 -50.28 -4.66
CA SER A 690 18.05 -50.07 -4.84
C SER A 690 18.60 -49.16 -5.96
N SER A 691 19.45 -48.24 -5.47
CA SER A 691 20.75 -47.79 -6.00
C SER A 691 20.82 -46.62 -6.99
N ASN A 692 21.45 -45.56 -6.45
CA ASN A 692 22.07 -44.34 -7.00
C ASN A 692 21.16 -43.20 -7.46
#